data_AF-A0A937KKC0-F1
#
_entry.id   AF-A0A937KKC0-F1
#
_cell.length_a   1.000
_cell.length_b   1.000
_cell.length_c   1.000
_cell.angle_alpha   90.00
_cell.angle_beta   90.00
_cell.angle_gamma   90.00
#
_symmetry.space_group_name_H-M   'P 1'
#
loop_
_entity.id
_entity.type
_entity.pdbx_description
1 polymer ?
#
loop_
_entity_poly.entity_id
_entity_poly.type
_entity_poly.pdbx_seq_one_letter_code
_entity_poly.pdbx_strand_id
1 'polypeptide(L)'
;MKWKTALVSLLVLPWMWTACQREWLDPRDLKVVVSPGFQFPLAHVALDLQDVLPVDSTGPATLTSNPYYTLSYQEDSLVGLSVADLLELPSQSPVGLTANLGLVSLPNIFAATAVSLGTLSAQVSNPSTFGASMSAAHGSTAPFPPLPNQNPGALSTLSLGTIQTADFASGSMAMTLVNGFPAEMSLTVALVDAQGTEQLTFSFVNVAAGDSALSIQNLANKTLPGSMDVVLKNLSSPGAGIPGIPSTYVSIDTSAALALTASATGLNVRSATATTQTQTVVDSTLWMNFGVPMGVEITEIGFLSGQLGYTIQSGFPEDVLLTLSLPGSNVNGGAPWSQSLTLLKNSTIFGAFPWAGLNLDLSQDSSQPFNQLPLDYEVTLVSSNQPVTLDSSQAITFTWTMDNLAWDHVFGFFGQDSLTIPVDTLAMRFPALDRLQGSLVFAEPSLTLVSTSQTSVGLPLTLAWEVASVKQDGTMEPLGGPVDPTFNAPVSLAMVGQNRIESLVYDRNNSNIVNMLSWPKTGFVYGGSVGWNQDTAAHGRLNYIHHTSQQQIGVAFTLPFAITASGLSFVDSVDVTDVTKQLRSDSTLAVAAALHIHSVSAFPLDAALHFRFYDAMGSLVWMDELPLVHSGVVDPQTGFVTAPTSATDILTWDALAMEQIARAQWLEIEATLETTGGGIDPVKLQVTNGLELHLGMEVEFEKVFR
;
A
#
# COMPACT_ATOMS: atom_id res chain seq x y z
N MET A 1 -41.64 -2.67 -79.62
CA MET A 1 -41.38 -3.38 -80.90
C MET A 1 -42.70 -3.95 -81.42
N LYS A 2 -42.88 -4.06 -82.74
CA LYS A 2 -44.16 -4.11 -83.49
C LYS A 2 -45.11 -5.29 -83.18
N TRP A 3 -46.40 -4.95 -83.00
CA TRP A 3 -47.67 -5.52 -83.53
C TRP A 3 -47.87 -7.05 -83.65
N LYS A 4 -49.01 -7.56 -83.14
CA LYS A 4 -50.16 -8.01 -83.97
C LYS A 4 -51.38 -8.51 -83.15
N THR A 5 -52.54 -8.14 -83.68
CA THR A 5 -53.94 -8.51 -83.41
C THR A 5 -54.32 -9.96 -83.76
N ALA A 6 -55.29 -10.54 -83.05
CA ALA A 6 -56.23 -11.57 -83.58
C ALA A 6 -57.57 -11.45 -82.82
N LEU A 7 -58.60 -10.81 -83.39
CA LEU A 7 -59.65 -11.33 -84.28
C LEU A 7 -60.76 -12.11 -83.54
N VAL A 8 -61.85 -11.38 -83.27
CA VAL A 8 -63.17 -11.87 -82.86
C VAL A 8 -63.90 -12.41 -84.09
N SER A 9 -64.35 -13.66 -84.04
CA SER A 9 -65.21 -14.27 -85.05
C SER A 9 -66.68 -14.19 -84.62
N LEU A 10 -67.40 -13.31 -85.33
CA LEU A 10 -68.85 -13.17 -85.38
C LEU A 10 -69.44 -14.35 -86.18
N LEU A 11 -70.39 -15.10 -85.63
CA LEU A 11 -71.21 -16.05 -86.41
C LEU A 11 -72.67 -15.56 -86.46
N VAL A 12 -73.20 -15.52 -87.68
CA VAL A 12 -74.49 -14.94 -88.08
C VAL A 12 -75.59 -16.02 -88.14
N LEU A 13 -76.79 -15.65 -87.69
CA LEU A 13 -78.10 -16.33 -87.80
C LEU A 13 -78.44 -16.82 -89.23
N PRO A 14 -79.37 -17.80 -89.47
CA PRO A 14 -80.83 -17.59 -89.30
C PRO A 14 -81.65 -18.87 -88.93
N TRP A 15 -82.87 -18.83 -88.36
CA TRP A 15 -84.17 -18.59 -89.02
C TRP A 15 -85.32 -18.60 -87.98
N MET A 16 -86.30 -17.69 -88.16
CA MET A 16 -87.79 -17.82 -88.14
C MET A 16 -88.48 -18.83 -87.17
N TRP A 17 -89.55 -18.55 -86.39
CA TRP A 17 -90.67 -17.59 -86.44
C TRP A 17 -91.35 -17.45 -85.05
N THR A 18 -91.88 -16.24 -84.81
CA THR A 18 -93.08 -15.85 -84.03
C THR A 18 -93.52 -16.63 -82.77
N ALA A 19 -93.45 -15.97 -81.61
CA ALA A 19 -94.62 -15.67 -80.76
C ALA A 19 -94.24 -14.58 -79.73
N CYS A 20 -95.11 -13.59 -79.58
CA CYS A 20 -95.01 -12.49 -78.64
C CYS A 20 -94.78 -12.96 -77.20
N GLN A 21 -93.80 -12.39 -76.50
CA GLN A 21 -94.06 -11.43 -75.43
C GLN A 21 -92.93 -10.40 -75.39
N ARG A 22 -93.33 -9.13 -75.46
CA ARG A 22 -92.47 -7.96 -75.44
C ARG A 22 -92.40 -7.50 -73.98
N GLU A 23 -91.58 -8.17 -73.18
CA GLU A 23 -91.15 -7.62 -71.89
C GLU A 23 -89.96 -6.71 -72.13
N TRP A 24 -90.14 -5.45 -71.76
CA TRP A 24 -89.11 -4.44 -71.86
C TRP A 24 -88.15 -4.68 -70.71
N LEU A 25 -87.07 -5.45 -70.95
CA LEU A 25 -85.86 -5.30 -70.16
C LEU A 25 -85.29 -3.93 -70.51
N ASP A 26 -85.54 -2.95 -69.62
CA ASP A 26 -84.79 -1.71 -69.64
C ASP A 26 -83.31 -2.08 -69.41
N PRO A 27 -82.37 -1.74 -70.30
CA PRO A 27 -80.94 -1.98 -70.07
C PRO A 27 -80.40 -1.27 -68.81
N ARG A 28 -81.24 -0.51 -68.09
CA ARG A 28 -81.00 0.05 -66.74
C ARG A 28 -81.22 -0.93 -65.58
N ASP A 29 -81.85 -2.10 -65.79
CA ASP A 29 -82.07 -3.11 -64.74
C ASP A 29 -81.10 -4.30 -64.83
N LEU A 30 -80.11 -4.24 -65.75
CA LEU A 30 -79.08 -5.27 -65.88
C LEU A 30 -77.97 -5.03 -64.84
N LYS A 31 -78.10 -5.65 -63.67
CA LYS A 31 -76.98 -5.73 -62.69
C LYS A 31 -75.89 -6.64 -63.25
N VAL A 32 -74.94 -6.05 -63.97
CA VAL A 32 -73.70 -6.73 -64.35
C VAL A 32 -72.77 -6.65 -63.14
N VAL A 33 -72.54 -7.80 -62.50
CA VAL A 33 -71.49 -7.95 -61.50
C VAL A 33 -70.22 -8.35 -62.21
N VAL A 34 -69.19 -7.52 -62.14
CA VAL A 34 -67.85 -7.85 -62.66
C VAL A 34 -66.92 -7.94 -61.46
N SER A 35 -66.23 -9.07 -61.33
CA SER A 35 -65.24 -9.31 -60.28
C SER A 35 -63.83 -9.36 -60.86
N PRO A 36 -63.19 -8.22 -61.17
CA PRO A 36 -61.79 -8.22 -61.57
C PRO A 36 -60.90 -8.53 -60.37
N GLY A 37 -60.08 -9.58 -60.49
CA GLY A 37 -58.95 -9.82 -59.59
C GLY A 37 -57.74 -8.99 -60.03
N PHE A 38 -57.12 -8.26 -59.10
CA PHE A 38 -55.88 -7.54 -59.32
C PHE A 38 -54.78 -8.13 -58.44
N GLN A 39 -53.64 -8.46 -59.03
CA GLN A 39 -52.42 -8.83 -58.32
C GLN A 39 -51.40 -7.71 -58.44
N PHE A 40 -50.81 -7.29 -57.33
CA PHE A 40 -49.76 -6.28 -57.33
C PHE A 40 -48.69 -6.60 -56.28
N PRO A 41 -47.40 -6.36 -56.61
CA PRO A 41 -46.35 -6.41 -55.60
C PRO A 41 -46.58 -5.29 -54.59
N LEU A 42 -46.60 -5.63 -53.31
CA LEU A 42 -46.74 -4.65 -52.23
C LEU A 42 -45.37 -4.08 -51.86
N ALA A 43 -44.44 -4.96 -51.51
CA ALA A 43 -43.13 -4.57 -51.00
C ALA A 43 -42.11 -5.69 -51.15
N HIS A 44 -40.84 -5.29 -51.24
CA HIS A 44 -39.70 -6.15 -50.97
C HIS A 44 -38.97 -5.56 -49.77
N VAL A 45 -38.80 -6.35 -48.73
CA VAL A 45 -38.15 -5.94 -47.49
C VAL A 45 -36.95 -6.85 -47.29
N ALA A 46 -35.76 -6.27 -47.18
CA ALA A 46 -34.58 -6.95 -46.68
C ALA A 46 -34.33 -6.40 -45.29
N LEU A 47 -34.37 -7.26 -44.27
CA LEU A 47 -34.09 -6.92 -42.89
C LEU A 47 -32.78 -7.58 -42.48
N ASP A 48 -31.86 -6.79 -41.94
CA ASP A 48 -30.72 -7.30 -41.20
C ASP A 48 -30.87 -7.02 -39.69
N LEU A 49 -29.97 -7.56 -38.88
CA LEU A 49 -30.04 -7.32 -37.43
C LEU A 49 -29.60 -5.89 -37.04
N GLN A 50 -28.91 -5.15 -37.92
CA GLN A 50 -28.53 -3.75 -37.66
C GLN A 50 -29.76 -2.84 -37.75
N ASP A 51 -30.75 -3.20 -38.58
CA ASP A 51 -32.03 -2.51 -38.68
C ASP A 51 -32.87 -2.64 -37.39
N VAL A 52 -32.68 -3.72 -36.62
CA VAL A 52 -33.44 -4.03 -35.39
C VAL A 52 -32.66 -3.62 -34.12
N LEU A 53 -31.34 -3.81 -34.13
CA LEU A 53 -30.42 -3.47 -33.04
C LEU A 53 -29.29 -2.59 -33.62
N PRO A 54 -29.49 -1.26 -33.69
CA PRO A 54 -28.46 -0.38 -34.22
C PRO A 54 -27.18 -0.51 -33.39
N VAL A 55 -26.05 -0.66 -34.08
CA VAL A 55 -24.72 -0.75 -33.46
C VAL A 55 -24.44 0.57 -32.74
N ASP A 56 -24.48 0.54 -31.41
CA ASP A 56 -24.06 1.65 -30.56
C ASP A 56 -22.65 1.38 -30.02
N SER A 57 -21.74 2.31 -30.29
CA SER A 57 -20.35 2.31 -29.82
C SER A 57 -20.08 3.42 -28.81
N THR A 58 -21.12 4.16 -28.40
CA THR A 58 -21.02 5.33 -27.55
C THR A 58 -21.71 5.11 -26.21
N GLY A 59 -20.99 4.50 -25.26
CA GLY A 59 -21.45 4.30 -23.89
C GLY A 59 -20.67 3.16 -23.19
N PRO A 60 -20.92 2.91 -21.89
CA PRO A 60 -20.36 1.76 -21.18
C PRO A 60 -20.90 0.44 -21.74
N ALA A 61 -22.11 0.47 -22.31
CA ALA A 61 -22.69 -0.62 -23.10
C ALA A 61 -22.36 -0.43 -24.59
N THR A 62 -21.65 -1.38 -25.19
CA THR A 62 -21.35 -1.38 -26.64
C THR A 62 -21.90 -2.64 -27.30
N LEU A 63 -22.49 -2.49 -28.48
CA LEU A 63 -22.84 -3.62 -29.33
C LEU A 63 -21.75 -3.75 -30.41
N THR A 64 -21.09 -4.89 -30.49
CA THR A 64 -20.08 -5.17 -31.52
C THR A 64 -20.48 -6.38 -32.35
N SER A 65 -19.94 -6.50 -33.57
CA SER A 65 -20.41 -7.47 -34.55
C SER A 65 -19.25 -8.07 -35.35
N ASN A 66 -18.56 -9.11 -34.82
CA ASN A 66 -17.59 -9.92 -35.57
C ASN A 66 -17.18 -11.21 -34.83
N PRO A 67 -17.53 -12.45 -35.27
CA PRO A 67 -18.44 -12.78 -36.37
C PRO A 67 -19.92 -12.74 -35.98
N TYR A 68 -20.25 -12.58 -34.69
CA TYR A 68 -21.61 -12.48 -34.15
C TYR A 68 -21.78 -11.27 -33.25
N TYR A 69 -23.04 -10.90 -33.00
CA TYR A 69 -23.36 -9.76 -32.14
C TYR A 69 -22.96 -10.04 -30.69
N THR A 70 -22.29 -9.08 -30.06
CA THR A 70 -21.85 -9.17 -28.67
C THR A 70 -22.16 -7.86 -27.98
N LEU A 71 -22.89 -7.96 -26.88
CA LEU A 71 -23.16 -6.85 -25.99
C LEU A 71 -22.11 -6.84 -24.88
N SER A 72 -21.34 -5.77 -24.77
CA SER A 72 -20.32 -5.60 -23.73
C SER A 72 -20.71 -4.45 -22.82
N TYR A 73 -20.58 -4.62 -21.52
CA TYR A 73 -20.72 -3.56 -20.53
C TYR A 73 -19.45 -3.47 -19.69
N GLN A 74 -18.83 -2.31 -19.58
CA GLN A 74 -17.61 -2.14 -18.77
C GLN A 74 -17.76 -0.97 -17.78
N GLU A 75 -17.40 -1.23 -16.54
CA GLU A 75 -17.24 -0.24 -15.48
C GLU A 75 -15.79 -0.30 -14.98
N ASP A 76 -15.05 0.79 -15.17
CA ASP A 76 -13.60 0.80 -14.92
C ASP A 76 -13.25 0.74 -13.43
N SER A 77 -14.12 1.21 -12.54
CA SER A 77 -13.88 1.17 -11.10
C SER A 77 -15.17 1.00 -10.31
N LEU A 78 -15.34 -0.19 -9.75
CA LEU A 78 -16.33 -0.44 -8.69
C LEU A 78 -15.78 -0.10 -7.32
N VAL A 79 -14.47 -0.31 -7.14
CA VAL A 79 -13.73 0.07 -5.94
C VAL A 79 -12.41 0.68 -6.37
N GLY A 80 -12.06 1.81 -5.76
CA GLY A 80 -10.73 2.40 -5.80
C GLY A 80 -10.16 2.41 -4.38
N LEU A 81 -8.97 1.85 -4.22
CA LEU A 81 -8.17 1.97 -3.00
C LEU A 81 -7.03 2.94 -3.27
N SER A 82 -7.01 4.03 -2.52
CA SER A 82 -5.89 4.96 -2.51
C SER A 82 -4.91 4.59 -1.41
N VAL A 83 -3.70 5.11 -1.52
CA VAL A 83 -2.67 4.98 -0.48
C VAL A 83 -3.14 5.46 0.90
N ALA A 84 -3.92 6.54 0.95
CA ALA A 84 -4.41 7.10 2.20
C ALA A 84 -5.37 6.14 2.93
N ASP A 85 -6.11 5.31 2.17
CA ASP A 85 -6.99 4.29 2.74
C ASP A 85 -6.21 3.11 3.35
N LEU A 86 -4.93 2.94 2.96
CA LEU A 86 -4.08 1.83 3.39
C LEU A 86 -3.20 2.17 4.59
N LEU A 87 -2.67 3.40 4.66
CA LEU A 87 -1.79 3.82 5.75
C LEU A 87 -1.78 5.33 5.96
N GLU A 88 -2.24 5.76 7.12
CA GLU A 88 -2.05 7.12 7.63
C GLU A 88 -1.14 7.09 8.86
N LEU A 89 -0.05 7.88 8.83
CA LEU A 89 0.88 7.95 9.95
C LEU A 89 0.36 8.95 11.01
N PRO A 90 0.19 8.54 12.27
CA PRO A 90 -0.19 9.46 13.33
C PRO A 90 0.95 10.45 13.66
N SER A 91 0.59 11.53 14.35
CA SER A 91 1.59 12.44 14.93
C SER A 91 2.49 11.69 15.91
N GLN A 92 3.80 11.84 15.77
CA GLN A 92 4.77 11.18 16.63
C GLN A 92 4.87 11.91 17.97
N SER A 93 4.95 11.15 19.07
CA SER A 93 5.12 11.75 20.39
C SER A 93 6.58 12.21 20.59
N PRO A 94 6.81 13.38 21.20
CA PRO A 94 8.15 13.81 21.56
C PRO A 94 8.84 12.80 22.48
N VAL A 95 10.13 12.55 22.25
CA VAL A 95 10.93 11.65 23.07
C VAL A 95 11.99 12.45 23.84
N GLY A 96 11.97 12.33 25.15
CA GLY A 96 12.96 12.92 26.05
C GLY A 96 14.03 11.90 26.44
N LEU A 97 15.28 12.36 26.53
CA LEU A 97 16.41 11.57 27.03
C LEU A 97 17.27 12.44 27.93
N THR A 98 17.84 11.86 28.98
CA THR A 98 18.87 12.51 29.80
C THR A 98 20.08 11.59 29.86
N ALA A 99 21.24 12.12 29.44
CA ALA A 99 22.51 11.41 29.49
C ALA A 99 23.41 12.07 30.53
N ASN A 100 23.78 11.33 31.57
CA ASN A 100 24.66 11.83 32.62
C ASN A 100 26.12 11.80 32.16
N LEU A 101 26.94 12.73 32.66
CA LEU A 101 28.38 12.78 32.42
C LEU A 101 29.06 11.49 32.87
N GLY A 102 28.57 10.87 33.95
CA GLY A 102 29.12 9.64 34.46
C GLY A 102 30.54 9.82 34.99
N LEU A 103 31.34 8.75 34.94
CA LEU A 103 32.73 8.79 35.37
C LEU A 103 33.59 9.41 34.28
N VAL A 104 34.41 10.39 34.66
CA VAL A 104 35.33 11.05 33.73
C VAL A 104 36.73 10.51 33.96
N SER A 105 37.44 10.14 32.89
CA SER A 105 38.85 9.78 32.98
C SER A 105 39.72 11.03 33.03
N LEU A 106 40.70 11.03 33.92
CA LEU A 106 41.72 12.08 34.00
C LEU A 106 43.05 11.59 33.40
N PRO A 107 43.90 12.50 32.88
CA PRO A 107 45.25 12.15 32.46
C PRO A 107 46.06 11.50 33.59
N ASN A 108 46.99 10.60 33.23
CA ASN A 108 47.93 10.05 34.19
C ASN A 108 48.75 11.17 34.85
N ILE A 109 48.99 11.03 36.16
CA ILE A 109 49.71 12.03 36.95
C ILE A 109 51.13 11.54 37.17
N PHE A 110 52.08 12.43 37.00
CA PHE A 110 53.46 12.24 37.41
C PHE A 110 53.86 13.40 38.31
N ALA A 111 54.17 13.09 39.57
CA ALA A 111 54.58 14.06 40.57
C ALA A 111 55.89 13.60 41.20
N ALA A 112 56.79 14.54 41.48
CA ALA A 112 58.06 14.24 42.11
C ALA A 112 58.31 15.24 43.23
N THR A 113 58.91 14.76 44.31
CA THR A 113 59.40 15.58 45.42
C THR A 113 60.60 14.90 46.04
N ALA A 114 61.32 15.61 46.89
CA ALA A 114 62.53 15.07 47.50
C ALA A 114 62.69 15.58 48.93
N VAL A 115 63.16 14.70 49.81
CA VAL A 115 63.52 15.05 51.18
C VAL A 115 65.04 14.98 51.28
N SER A 116 65.69 16.14 51.40
CA SER A 116 67.16 16.19 51.58
C SER A 116 67.58 15.66 52.95
N LEU A 117 68.81 15.14 53.03
CA LEU A 117 69.40 14.68 54.28
C LEU A 117 69.53 15.85 55.26
N GLY A 118 69.83 17.06 54.77
CA GLY A 118 69.85 18.28 55.58
C GLY A 118 68.50 18.54 56.24
N THR A 119 67.42 18.58 55.46
CA THR A 119 66.05 18.80 55.97
C THR A 119 65.61 17.71 56.93
N LEU A 120 65.94 16.45 56.63
CA LEU A 120 65.60 15.33 57.50
C LEU A 120 66.37 15.40 58.81
N SER A 121 67.68 15.62 58.75
CA SER A 121 68.57 15.58 59.92
C SER A 121 68.24 16.67 60.95
N ALA A 122 67.66 17.79 60.51
CA ALA A 122 67.13 18.84 61.38
C ALA A 122 65.88 18.42 62.17
N GLN A 123 65.14 17.41 61.71
CA GLN A 123 63.90 16.91 62.32
C GLN A 123 64.06 15.56 63.02
N VAL A 124 65.26 14.96 62.96
CA VAL A 124 65.63 13.78 63.75
C VAL A 124 65.88 14.21 65.20
N SER A 125 65.14 13.62 66.12
CA SER A 125 65.23 13.93 67.56
C SER A 125 66.01 12.89 68.35
N ASN A 126 66.21 11.69 67.80
CA ASN A 126 66.96 10.62 68.42
C ASN A 126 67.87 9.90 67.40
N PRO A 127 69.21 9.95 67.55
CA PRO A 127 69.95 10.65 68.58
C PRO A 127 69.92 12.18 68.38
N SER A 128 69.87 12.95 69.47
CA SER A 128 69.74 14.42 69.42
C SER A 128 70.92 15.14 68.74
N THR A 129 72.07 14.45 68.59
CA THR A 129 73.26 14.98 67.92
C THR A 129 73.27 14.73 66.40
N PHE A 130 72.30 13.99 65.85
CA PHE A 130 72.31 13.57 64.45
C PHE A 130 72.36 14.74 63.46
N GLY A 131 71.53 15.77 63.65
CA GLY A 131 71.53 16.96 62.80
C GLY A 131 72.88 17.68 62.77
N ALA A 132 73.47 17.90 63.95
CA ALA A 132 74.77 18.56 64.07
C ALA A 132 75.91 17.72 63.47
N SER A 133 75.88 16.39 63.63
CA SER A 133 76.91 15.51 63.09
C SER A 133 76.83 15.40 61.56
N MET A 134 75.64 15.30 60.98
CA MET A 134 75.46 15.28 59.52
C MET A 134 75.87 16.61 58.88
N SER A 135 75.52 17.74 59.50
CA SER A 135 75.94 19.06 59.02
C SER A 135 77.46 19.26 59.08
N ALA A 136 78.12 18.81 60.15
CA ALA A 136 79.57 18.93 60.28
C ALA A 136 80.35 18.00 59.35
N ALA A 137 79.77 16.86 58.99
CA ALA A 137 80.37 15.88 58.09
C ALA A 137 80.11 16.16 56.60
N HIS A 138 79.28 17.16 56.26
CA HIS A 138 78.95 17.50 54.88
C HIS A 138 80.21 17.72 54.01
N GLY A 139 80.28 17.04 52.87
CA GLY A 139 81.41 17.13 51.94
C GLY A 139 82.63 16.29 52.35
N SER A 140 82.50 15.46 53.39
CA SER A 140 83.57 14.59 53.89
C SER A 140 83.11 13.13 54.03
N THR A 141 84.00 12.22 54.42
CA THR A 141 83.65 10.84 54.79
C THR A 141 83.54 10.70 56.31
N ALA A 142 82.42 10.18 56.78
CA ALA A 142 82.13 9.99 58.20
C ALA A 142 81.22 8.76 58.40
N PRO A 143 81.12 8.20 59.62
CA PRO A 143 80.10 7.19 59.91
C PRO A 143 78.72 7.84 59.92
N PHE A 144 77.73 7.20 59.29
CA PHE A 144 76.31 7.53 59.40
C PHE A 144 75.74 6.77 60.61
N PRO A 145 75.37 7.46 61.71
CA PRO A 145 74.93 6.79 62.93
C PRO A 145 73.62 6.00 62.71
N PRO A 146 73.40 4.89 63.43
CA PRO A 146 72.11 4.22 63.45
C PRO A 146 70.99 5.17 63.89
N LEU A 147 69.85 5.09 63.21
CA LEU A 147 68.62 5.83 63.52
C LEU A 147 67.59 4.88 64.11
N PRO A 148 67.27 4.99 65.42
CA PRO A 148 66.11 4.34 66.00
C PRO A 148 64.82 4.80 65.33
N ASN A 149 63.78 3.97 65.43
CA ASN A 149 62.47 4.25 64.85
C ASN A 149 61.88 5.58 65.37
N GLN A 150 61.54 6.49 64.45
CA GLN A 150 60.99 7.82 64.79
C GLN A 150 60.12 8.42 63.68
N ASN A 151 59.44 9.53 63.99
CA ASN A 151 58.52 10.23 63.09
C ASN A 151 58.98 11.69 62.88
N PRO A 152 59.82 11.97 61.87
CA PRO A 152 60.30 13.32 61.56
C PRO A 152 59.21 14.35 61.21
N GLY A 153 57.99 13.90 60.87
CA GLY A 153 56.89 14.80 60.51
C GLY A 153 56.90 15.19 59.02
N ALA A 154 56.25 16.32 58.72
CA ALA A 154 56.14 16.86 57.35
C ALA A 154 57.46 17.50 56.91
N LEU A 155 58.04 17.02 55.81
CA LEU A 155 59.36 17.46 55.33
C LEU A 155 59.39 17.98 53.90
N SER A 156 58.34 17.71 53.12
CA SER A 156 58.18 18.20 51.75
C SER A 156 56.69 18.23 51.39
N THR A 157 56.36 18.78 50.24
CA THR A 157 55.01 18.74 49.67
C THR A 157 55.04 18.03 48.32
N LEU A 158 53.93 17.37 47.99
CA LEU A 158 53.70 16.72 46.70
C LEU A 158 52.51 17.41 46.03
N SER A 159 52.70 17.92 44.81
CA SER A 159 51.62 18.49 44.01
C SER A 159 51.23 17.53 42.88
N LEU A 160 49.93 17.28 42.73
CA LEU A 160 49.35 16.44 41.69
C LEU A 160 49.16 17.18 40.35
N GLY A 161 49.66 18.42 40.23
CA GLY A 161 49.66 19.18 38.98
C GLY A 161 48.26 19.63 38.54
N THR A 162 47.69 18.92 37.57
CA THR A 162 46.43 19.29 36.91
C THR A 162 45.17 19.06 37.75
N ILE A 163 45.30 18.43 38.92
CA ILE A 163 44.21 18.19 39.87
C ILE A 163 44.30 19.19 41.01
N GLN A 164 43.20 19.90 41.29
CA GLN A 164 43.03 20.71 42.50
C GLN A 164 42.32 19.94 43.61
N THR A 165 41.28 19.17 43.24
CA THR A 165 40.58 18.21 44.10
C THR A 165 39.99 17.12 43.23
N ALA A 166 40.04 15.86 43.64
CA ALA A 166 39.39 14.77 42.91
C ALA A 166 38.86 13.69 43.85
N ASP A 167 37.61 13.30 43.65
CA ASP A 167 37.00 12.11 44.25
C ASP A 167 37.06 10.95 43.25
N PHE A 168 37.91 9.97 43.54
CA PHE A 168 38.21 8.88 42.62
C PHE A 168 37.23 7.71 42.78
N ALA A 169 36.61 7.30 41.68
CA ALA A 169 35.89 6.04 41.59
C ALA A 169 36.86 4.86 41.45
N SER A 170 37.93 5.05 40.68
CA SER A 170 38.98 4.05 40.46
C SER A 170 40.32 4.70 40.09
N GLY A 171 41.39 3.91 40.21
CA GLY A 171 42.75 4.32 39.90
C GLY A 171 43.74 3.76 40.92
N SER A 172 45.02 3.83 40.61
CA SER A 172 46.08 3.51 41.56
C SER A 172 47.18 4.56 41.52
N MET A 173 47.85 4.75 42.66
CA MET A 173 49.02 5.60 42.78
C MET A 173 50.20 4.74 43.22
N ALA A 174 51.27 4.76 42.44
CA ALA A 174 52.52 4.08 42.71
C ALA A 174 53.57 5.11 43.14
N MET A 175 54.17 4.92 44.31
CA MET A 175 55.27 5.75 44.82
C MET A 175 56.57 4.97 44.72
N THR A 176 57.52 5.50 43.96
CA THR A 176 58.91 5.01 43.93
C THR A 176 59.76 5.88 44.85
N LEU A 177 60.45 5.25 45.79
CA LEU A 177 61.46 5.88 46.62
C LEU A 177 62.84 5.49 46.10
N VAL A 178 63.69 6.47 45.79
CA VAL A 178 65.11 6.28 45.51
C VAL A 178 65.90 6.81 46.69
N ASN A 179 66.67 5.94 47.34
CA ASN A 179 67.43 6.30 48.53
C ASN A 179 68.78 6.91 48.15
N GLY A 180 68.88 8.24 48.07
CA GLY A 180 70.15 8.92 47.87
C GLY A 180 71.03 9.01 49.12
N PHE A 181 70.54 8.60 50.29
CA PHE A 181 71.32 8.67 51.53
C PHE A 181 72.42 7.61 51.58
N PRO A 182 73.48 7.84 52.37
CA PRO A 182 74.63 6.95 52.41
C PRO A 182 74.43 5.68 53.27
N ALA A 183 73.22 5.46 53.80
CA ALA A 183 72.86 4.30 54.61
C ALA A 183 71.51 3.72 54.16
N GLU A 184 71.26 2.46 54.52
CA GLU A 184 69.97 1.80 54.29
C GLU A 184 68.87 2.52 55.09
N MET A 185 67.70 2.69 54.47
CA MET A 185 66.55 3.38 55.07
C MET A 185 65.29 2.51 55.04
N SER A 186 64.60 2.46 56.18
CA SER A 186 63.25 1.93 56.32
C SER A 186 62.34 3.07 56.78
N LEU A 187 61.23 3.29 56.07
CA LEU A 187 60.28 4.36 56.39
C LEU A 187 58.89 4.13 55.81
N THR A 188 57.93 4.84 56.37
CA THR A 188 56.59 5.01 55.83
C THR A 188 56.41 6.45 55.37
N VAL A 189 56.03 6.65 54.11
CA VAL A 189 55.64 7.94 53.55
C VAL A 189 54.13 8.08 53.62
N ALA A 190 53.62 8.98 54.45
CA ALA A 190 52.21 9.34 54.48
C ALA A 190 51.97 10.64 53.70
N LEU A 191 50.96 10.64 52.83
CA LEU A 191 50.45 11.84 52.17
C LEU A 191 49.28 12.37 52.97
N VAL A 192 49.41 13.61 53.45
CA VAL A 192 48.50 14.23 54.40
C VAL A 192 47.88 15.48 53.76
N ASP A 193 46.57 15.68 53.99
CA ASP A 193 45.90 16.89 53.53
C ASP A 193 46.22 18.12 54.43
N ALA A 194 45.74 19.29 54.02
CA ALA A 194 45.92 20.54 54.77
C ALA A 194 45.27 20.54 56.18
N GLN A 195 44.43 19.56 56.49
CA GLN A 195 43.77 19.39 57.79
C GLN A 195 44.53 18.41 58.70
N GLY A 196 45.60 17.78 58.20
CA GLY A 196 46.39 16.80 58.94
C GLY A 196 45.88 15.36 58.83
N THR A 197 44.92 15.08 57.94
CA THR A 197 44.36 13.72 57.75
C THR A 197 45.19 12.93 56.73
N GLU A 198 45.56 11.70 57.08
CA GLU A 198 46.29 10.81 56.17
C GLU A 198 45.38 10.28 55.07
N GLN A 199 45.73 10.57 53.82
CA GLN A 199 44.98 10.13 52.65
C GLN A 199 45.53 8.82 52.09
N LEU A 200 46.86 8.73 51.96
CA LEU A 200 47.58 7.58 51.41
C LEU A 200 48.86 7.31 52.19
N THR A 201 49.24 6.03 52.28
CA THR A 201 50.42 5.61 53.04
C THR A 201 51.23 4.58 52.25
N PHE A 202 52.53 4.83 52.08
CA PHE A 202 53.46 4.00 51.32
C PHE A 202 54.56 3.49 52.24
N SER A 203 54.82 2.18 52.22
CA SER A 203 55.79 1.55 53.13
C SER A 203 57.00 1.06 52.35
N PHE A 204 58.19 1.42 52.81
CA PHE A 204 59.48 1.06 52.25
C PHE A 204 60.35 0.44 53.34
N VAL A 205 60.90 -0.73 53.08
CA VAL A 205 61.68 -1.50 54.05
C VAL A 205 63.03 -1.84 53.44
N ASN A 206 64.10 -1.57 54.19
CA ASN A 206 65.49 -1.90 53.89
C ASN A 206 65.93 -1.43 52.50
N VAL A 207 65.65 -0.17 52.15
CA VAL A 207 66.08 0.39 50.87
C VAL A 207 67.55 0.79 50.99
N ALA A 208 68.45 0.03 50.35
CA ALA A 208 69.89 0.28 50.43
C ALA A 208 70.29 1.63 49.82
N ALA A 209 71.49 2.10 50.13
CA ALA A 209 72.02 3.34 49.58
C ALA A 209 72.17 3.25 48.05
N GLY A 210 71.57 4.19 47.33
CA GLY A 210 71.51 4.22 45.86
C GLY A 210 70.42 3.36 45.23
N ASP A 211 69.74 2.49 46.00
CA ASP A 211 68.68 1.61 45.50
C ASP A 211 67.31 2.30 45.46
N SER A 212 66.35 1.63 44.82
CA SER A 212 64.97 2.09 44.74
C SER A 212 63.97 1.02 45.17
N ALA A 213 62.82 1.46 45.68
CA ALA A 213 61.71 0.60 46.06
C ALA A 213 60.37 1.20 45.61
N LEU A 214 59.39 0.35 45.33
CA LEU A 214 58.06 0.73 44.83
C LEU A 214 56.97 0.31 45.82
N SER A 215 56.01 1.20 46.08
CA SER A 215 54.82 0.91 46.87
C SER A 215 53.58 1.44 46.13
N ILE A 216 52.48 0.67 46.11
CA ILE A 216 51.27 1.01 45.34
C ILE A 216 50.08 1.11 46.29
N GLN A 217 49.25 2.12 46.09
CA GLN A 217 47.99 2.33 46.79
C GLN A 217 46.82 2.45 45.82
N ASN A 218 45.65 1.96 46.24
CA ASN A 218 44.39 2.07 45.50
C ASN A 218 43.73 3.42 45.80
N LEU A 219 43.24 4.10 44.77
CA LEU A 219 42.54 5.38 44.88
C LEU A 219 41.02 5.25 44.92
N ALA A 220 40.46 4.05 44.74
CA ALA A 220 39.01 3.85 44.75
C ALA A 220 38.38 4.36 46.06
N ASN A 221 37.36 5.22 45.93
CA ASN A 221 36.65 5.89 47.03
C ASN A 221 37.53 6.78 47.91
N LYS A 222 38.61 7.33 47.34
CA LYS A 222 39.47 8.32 48.01
C LYS A 222 39.26 9.68 47.37
N THR A 223 39.23 10.70 48.22
CA THR A 223 39.23 12.09 47.78
C THR A 223 40.59 12.69 48.08
N LEU A 224 41.30 13.14 47.04
CA LEU A 224 42.63 13.73 47.20
C LEU A 224 42.61 15.23 46.86
N PRO A 225 43.27 16.08 47.67
CA PRO A 225 43.59 17.44 47.27
C PRO A 225 44.77 17.46 46.29
N GLY A 226 44.89 18.54 45.54
CA GLY A 226 45.94 18.77 44.54
C GLY A 226 47.33 18.99 45.12
N SER A 227 47.42 19.28 46.41
CA SER A 227 48.67 19.36 47.15
C SER A 227 48.52 18.64 48.49
N MET A 228 49.50 17.81 48.82
CA MET A 228 49.57 17.04 50.06
C MET A 228 50.95 17.20 50.69
N ASP A 229 50.99 17.23 52.02
CA ASP A 229 52.23 17.19 52.77
C ASP A 229 52.77 15.76 52.81
N VAL A 230 54.07 15.64 52.60
CA VAL A 230 54.79 14.38 52.71
C VAL A 230 55.33 14.25 54.13
N VAL A 231 54.67 13.39 54.90
CA VAL A 231 55.00 13.10 56.29
C VAL A 231 55.79 11.79 56.36
N LEU A 232 57.01 11.86 56.87
CA LEU A 232 57.80 10.65 57.13
C LEU A 232 57.46 10.09 58.51
N LYS A 233 57.15 8.80 58.53
CA LYS A 233 56.85 8.01 59.72
C LYS A 233 57.70 6.75 59.74
N ASN A 234 57.79 6.13 60.90
CA ASN A 234 58.51 4.87 61.10
C ASN A 234 59.94 4.87 60.52
N LEU A 235 60.61 6.02 60.50
CA LEU A 235 61.92 6.18 59.92
C LEU A 235 62.95 5.47 60.81
N SER A 236 63.72 4.57 60.22
CA SER A 236 64.85 3.93 60.87
C SER A 236 65.97 3.63 59.88
N SER A 237 67.18 3.48 60.42
CA SER A 237 68.37 3.10 59.67
C SER A 237 69.29 2.29 60.58
N PRO A 238 69.87 1.17 60.11
CA PRO A 238 70.91 0.47 60.85
C PRO A 238 72.22 1.28 60.95
N GLY A 239 72.33 2.41 60.24
CA GLY A 239 73.55 3.18 60.12
C GLY A 239 74.46 2.65 59.01
N ALA A 240 75.55 3.37 58.75
CA ALA A 240 76.60 2.96 57.82
C ALA A 240 77.98 3.41 58.30
N GLY A 241 78.99 2.56 58.14
CA GLY A 241 80.34 2.80 58.64
C GLY A 241 80.48 2.64 60.15
N ILE A 242 81.62 2.10 60.57
CA ILE A 242 81.91 1.76 61.97
C ILE A 242 82.70 2.91 62.59
N PRO A 243 82.17 3.63 63.59
CA PRO A 243 82.89 4.73 64.25
C PRO A 243 84.30 4.32 64.70
N GLY A 244 85.30 5.11 64.33
CA GLY A 244 86.71 4.83 64.64
C GLY A 244 87.44 3.97 63.59
N ILE A 245 86.77 3.51 62.53
CA ILE A 245 87.37 2.76 61.42
C ILE A 245 87.17 3.52 60.10
N PRO A 246 88.08 4.46 59.74
CA PRO A 246 87.91 5.35 58.58
C PRO A 246 87.69 4.65 57.23
N SER A 247 88.21 3.44 57.05
CA SER A 247 88.03 2.64 55.82
C SER A 247 86.59 2.19 55.57
N THR A 248 85.71 2.30 56.57
CA THR A 248 84.28 1.94 56.46
C THR A 248 83.37 3.17 56.35
N TYR A 249 83.92 4.38 56.39
CA TYR A 249 83.14 5.61 56.37
C TYR A 249 82.48 5.82 55.01
N VAL A 250 81.30 6.42 55.05
CA VAL A 250 80.52 6.75 53.87
C VAL A 250 80.60 8.26 53.59
N SER A 251 80.40 8.66 52.34
CA SER A 251 80.37 10.09 52.01
C SER A 251 79.09 10.71 52.54
N ILE A 252 79.22 11.79 53.34
CA ILE A 252 78.08 12.53 53.85
C ILE A 252 77.86 13.76 52.99
N ASP A 253 76.70 13.82 52.35
CA ASP A 253 76.24 14.97 51.59
C ASP A 253 74.83 15.35 52.08
N THR A 254 74.69 16.52 52.71
CA THR A 254 73.38 16.99 53.19
C THR A 254 72.43 17.38 52.06
N SER A 255 72.95 17.52 50.83
CA SER A 255 72.15 17.72 49.61
C SER A 255 71.64 16.40 49.00
N ALA A 256 72.20 15.25 49.41
CA ALA A 256 71.65 13.95 49.05
C ALA A 256 70.19 13.84 49.53
N ALA A 257 69.33 13.19 48.76
CA ALA A 257 67.90 13.19 49.01
C ALA A 257 67.25 11.82 48.87
N LEU A 258 66.17 11.61 49.62
CA LEU A 258 65.17 10.61 49.28
C LEU A 258 64.32 11.19 48.15
N ALA A 259 64.54 10.73 46.92
CA ALA A 259 63.71 11.14 45.79
C ALA A 259 62.45 10.29 45.78
N LEU A 260 61.30 10.96 45.81
CA LEU A 260 59.97 10.36 45.82
C LEU A 260 59.29 10.70 44.50
N THR A 261 58.93 9.69 43.71
CA THR A 261 58.18 9.87 42.47
C THR A 261 56.85 9.12 42.55
N ALA A 262 55.76 9.87 42.47
CA ALA A 262 54.41 9.35 42.41
C ALA A 262 53.92 9.29 40.96
N SER A 263 53.41 8.13 40.55
CA SER A 263 52.76 7.91 39.27
C SER A 263 51.35 7.41 39.51
N ALA A 264 50.33 8.13 39.04
CA ALA A 264 48.94 7.72 39.19
C ALA A 264 48.31 7.41 37.83
N THR A 265 47.66 6.25 37.71
CA THR A 265 47.14 5.73 36.44
C THR A 265 45.74 5.14 36.59
N GLY A 266 45.01 5.05 35.48
CA GLY A 266 43.65 4.50 35.44
C GLY A 266 42.65 5.36 36.23
N LEU A 267 42.84 6.68 36.21
CA LEU A 267 42.12 7.63 37.04
C LEU A 267 40.73 7.89 36.48
N ASN A 268 39.70 7.45 37.19
CA ASN A 268 38.31 7.80 36.91
C ASN A 268 37.70 8.49 38.13
N VAL A 269 37.05 9.64 37.91
CA VAL A 269 36.54 10.49 38.99
C VAL A 269 35.02 10.61 38.95
N ARG A 270 34.42 10.72 40.14
CA ARG A 270 32.99 11.03 40.33
C ARG A 270 32.74 12.53 40.37
N SER A 271 33.66 13.26 40.99
CA SER A 271 33.70 14.72 40.98
C SER A 271 35.16 15.16 41.05
N ALA A 272 35.50 16.26 40.37
CA ALA A 272 36.83 16.82 40.45
C ALA A 272 36.84 18.30 40.07
N THR A 273 37.87 19.02 40.52
CA THR A 273 38.29 20.27 39.89
C THR A 273 39.67 20.00 39.29
N ALA A 274 39.73 19.78 37.98
CA ALA A 274 40.94 19.35 37.29
C ALA A 274 40.91 19.73 35.80
N THR A 275 42.07 19.73 35.16
CA THR A 275 42.16 19.78 33.69
C THR A 275 41.80 18.41 33.12
N THR A 276 40.75 18.35 32.31
CA THR A 276 40.26 17.11 31.67
C THR A 276 41.02 16.82 30.37
N GLN A 277 40.75 15.66 29.80
CA GLN A 277 41.15 15.30 28.43
C GLN A 277 39.92 15.14 27.55
N THR A 278 40.09 15.36 26.24
CA THR A 278 39.04 15.07 25.26
C THR A 278 38.74 13.57 25.27
N GLN A 279 37.48 13.22 25.49
CA GLN A 279 37.06 11.82 25.62
C GLN A 279 35.56 11.66 25.37
N THR A 280 35.18 10.49 24.88
CA THR A 280 33.78 10.06 24.81
C THR A 280 33.31 9.71 26.21
N VAL A 281 32.27 10.39 26.68
CA VAL A 281 31.68 10.20 28.01
C VAL A 281 30.36 9.44 27.95
N VAL A 282 29.69 9.49 26.80
CA VAL A 282 28.48 8.70 26.54
C VAL A 282 28.54 8.15 25.12
N ASP A 283 28.23 6.88 24.97
CA ASP A 283 28.07 6.17 23.71
C ASP A 283 26.92 5.19 23.90
N SER A 284 25.77 5.48 23.29
CA SER A 284 24.55 4.71 23.52
C SER A 284 23.53 4.89 22.40
N THR A 285 22.48 4.07 22.44
CA THR A 285 21.38 4.07 21.49
C THR A 285 20.08 4.38 22.21
N LEU A 286 19.36 5.39 21.72
CA LEU A 286 17.99 5.67 22.10
C LEU A 286 17.04 4.93 21.14
N TRP A 287 16.20 4.05 21.67
CA TRP A 287 15.14 3.41 20.91
C TRP A 287 13.84 4.21 21.04
N MET A 288 13.33 4.65 19.90
CA MET A 288 12.07 5.41 19.82
C MET A 288 11.02 4.54 19.14
N ASN A 289 9.87 4.37 19.80
CA ASN A 289 8.74 3.71 19.17
C ASN A 289 8.19 4.61 18.05
N PHE A 290 8.12 4.08 16.84
CA PHE A 290 7.51 4.76 15.70
C PHE A 290 6.01 4.54 15.73
N GLY A 291 5.25 5.61 15.97
CA GLY A 291 3.81 5.58 16.08
C GLY A 291 3.15 5.20 14.77
N VAL A 292 2.40 4.10 14.77
CA VAL A 292 1.63 3.59 13.63
C VAL A 292 0.23 3.14 14.10
N PRO A 293 -0.73 2.96 13.19
CA PRO A 293 -2.03 2.37 13.52
C PRO A 293 -1.91 0.97 14.16
N MET A 294 -2.92 0.57 14.94
CA MET A 294 -2.92 -0.71 15.64
C MET A 294 -2.85 -1.88 14.65
N GLY A 295 -1.95 -2.85 14.92
CA GLY A 295 -1.78 -4.04 14.08
C GLY A 295 -0.87 -3.84 12.87
N VAL A 296 -0.43 -2.60 12.59
CA VAL A 296 0.56 -2.30 11.55
C VAL A 296 1.97 -2.51 12.10
N GLU A 297 2.82 -3.18 11.32
CA GLU A 297 4.23 -3.48 11.62
C GLU A 297 5.09 -3.02 10.44
N ILE A 298 5.64 -1.81 10.50
CA ILE A 298 6.51 -1.26 9.46
C ILE A 298 7.94 -1.73 9.72
N THR A 299 8.57 -2.30 8.69
CA THR A 299 9.98 -2.70 8.73
C THR A 299 10.87 -1.70 8.03
N GLU A 300 10.38 -1.00 7.01
CA GLU A 300 11.14 0.03 6.30
C GLU A 300 10.22 1.17 5.86
N ILE A 301 10.71 2.40 5.94
CA ILE A 301 10.02 3.60 5.48
C ILE A 301 10.97 4.61 4.82
N GLY A 302 10.63 5.04 3.61
CA GLY A 302 11.27 6.15 2.92
C GLY A 302 10.49 7.45 3.10
N PHE A 303 11.17 8.60 3.14
CA PHE A 303 10.54 9.92 3.29
C PHE A 303 10.76 10.84 2.08
N LEU A 304 9.66 11.41 1.56
CA LEU A 304 9.69 12.55 0.65
C LEU A 304 10.04 13.84 1.40
N SER A 305 9.46 14.02 2.58
CA SER A 305 9.74 15.13 3.48
C SER A 305 9.51 14.74 4.94
N GLY A 306 10.06 15.54 5.84
CA GLY A 306 9.99 15.32 7.27
C GLY A 306 11.18 15.96 7.96
N GLN A 307 11.13 16.04 9.28
CA GLN A 307 12.24 16.55 10.06
C GLN A 307 12.33 15.90 11.45
N LEU A 308 13.56 15.71 11.91
CA LEU A 308 13.88 15.45 13.31
C LEU A 308 14.19 16.78 14.00
N GLY A 309 13.19 17.33 14.68
CA GLY A 309 13.37 18.46 15.58
C GLY A 309 14.16 18.05 16.82
N TYR A 310 15.01 18.96 17.30
CA TYR A 310 15.77 18.75 18.52
C TYR A 310 15.78 20.00 19.39
N THR A 311 15.75 19.77 20.70
CA THR A 311 16.16 20.74 21.72
C THR A 311 17.13 20.03 22.65
N ILE A 312 18.34 20.57 22.79
CA ILE A 312 19.42 19.96 23.55
C ILE A 312 19.95 20.98 24.54
N GLN A 313 19.95 20.61 25.81
CA GLN A 313 20.48 21.41 26.90
C GLN A 313 21.69 20.68 27.49
N SER A 314 22.88 21.26 27.33
CA SER A 314 24.11 20.76 27.95
C SER A 314 24.28 21.38 29.33
N GLY A 315 24.37 20.56 30.38
CA GLY A 315 24.80 20.96 31.72
C GLY A 315 26.28 20.69 31.98
N PHE A 316 27.06 20.36 30.94
CA PHE A 316 28.47 20.02 31.09
C PHE A 316 29.34 21.28 31.25
N PRO A 317 30.45 21.18 32.01
CA PRO A 317 31.33 22.31 32.28
C PRO A 317 32.29 22.64 31.12
N GLU A 318 32.33 21.79 30.09
CA GLU A 318 33.14 21.91 28.88
C GLU A 318 32.26 21.86 27.63
N ASP A 319 32.83 22.29 26.51
CA ASP A 319 32.20 22.15 25.20
C ASP A 319 32.10 20.66 24.82
N VAL A 320 31.10 20.33 24.01
CA VAL A 320 30.76 18.96 23.66
C VAL A 320 30.60 18.83 22.15
N LEU A 321 31.21 17.80 21.59
CA LEU A 321 30.91 17.31 20.25
C LEU A 321 29.91 16.16 20.38
N LEU A 322 28.70 16.38 19.89
CA LEU A 322 27.65 15.38 19.81
C LEU A 322 27.60 14.82 18.39
N THR A 323 27.78 13.52 18.23
CA THR A 323 27.56 12.81 16.98
C THR A 323 26.27 12.00 17.09
N LEU A 324 25.42 12.11 16.08
CA LEU A 324 24.16 11.40 15.97
C LEU A 324 24.20 10.52 14.73
N SER A 325 23.62 9.33 14.81
CA SER A 325 23.41 8.47 13.65
C SER A 325 22.15 7.64 13.78
N LEU A 326 21.59 7.27 12.64
CA LEU A 326 20.45 6.35 12.55
C LEU A 326 20.95 5.05 11.90
N PRO A 327 21.24 4.00 12.68
CA PRO A 327 21.61 2.69 12.15
C PRO A 327 20.59 2.16 11.16
N GLY A 328 21.05 1.45 10.12
CA GLY A 328 20.17 0.91 9.08
C GLY A 328 19.55 1.96 8.15
N SER A 329 19.87 3.25 8.33
CA SER A 329 19.41 4.31 7.44
C SER A 329 20.28 4.47 6.19
N ASN A 330 19.73 5.10 5.16
CA ASN A 330 20.49 5.67 4.05
C ASN A 330 19.82 6.93 3.53
N VAL A 331 20.60 7.84 2.95
CA VAL A 331 20.08 9.07 2.33
C VAL A 331 20.21 8.95 0.82
N ASN A 332 19.07 8.90 0.11
CA ASN A 332 18.97 8.73 -1.34
C ASN A 332 19.75 7.50 -1.87
N GLY A 333 19.72 6.38 -1.14
CA GLY A 333 20.49 5.17 -1.47
C GLY A 333 22.00 5.28 -1.23
N GLY A 334 22.45 6.36 -0.58
CA GLY A 334 23.85 6.65 -0.29
C GLY A 334 24.31 6.19 1.10
N ALA A 335 25.16 6.99 1.74
CA ALA A 335 25.67 6.72 3.07
C ALA A 335 24.57 6.79 4.16
N PRO A 336 24.77 6.11 5.30
CA PRO A 336 23.89 6.26 6.45
C PRO A 336 23.79 7.69 6.95
N TRP A 337 22.64 8.05 7.50
CA TRP A 337 22.43 9.37 8.08
C TRP A 337 23.28 9.52 9.34
N SER A 338 24.09 10.59 9.37
CA SER A 338 24.84 11.00 10.53
C SER A 338 25.01 12.51 10.55
N GLN A 339 24.97 13.09 11.75
CA GLN A 339 25.11 14.53 11.98
C GLN A 339 26.01 14.79 13.18
N SER A 340 26.77 15.88 13.13
CA SER A 340 27.58 16.32 14.26
C SER A 340 27.18 17.74 14.67
N LEU A 341 26.98 17.93 15.97
CA LEU A 341 26.66 19.21 16.58
C LEU A 341 27.73 19.57 17.61
N THR A 342 28.11 20.84 17.65
CA THR A 342 28.94 21.39 18.72
C THR A 342 28.06 22.14 19.71
N LEU A 343 28.08 21.71 20.96
CA LEU A 343 27.38 22.38 22.06
C LEU A 343 28.41 23.12 22.90
N LEU A 344 28.15 24.41 23.13
CA LEU A 344 28.94 25.17 24.09
C LEU A 344 28.59 24.73 25.52
N LYS A 345 29.55 24.85 26.44
CA LYS A 345 29.31 24.56 27.86
C LYS A 345 28.09 25.32 28.41
N ASN A 346 27.28 24.65 29.22
CA ASN A 346 26.09 25.21 29.87
C ASN A 346 25.13 25.95 28.91
N SER A 347 24.93 25.44 27.70
CA SER A 347 24.10 26.07 26.67
C SER A 347 22.90 25.23 26.27
N THR A 348 21.92 25.88 25.64
CA THR A 348 20.77 25.23 25.01
C THR A 348 20.77 25.58 23.53
N ILE A 349 20.62 24.56 22.68
CA ILE A 349 20.44 24.71 21.25
C ILE A 349 19.14 24.04 20.81
N PHE A 350 18.57 24.53 19.72
CA PHE A 350 17.42 23.93 19.07
C PHE A 350 17.60 24.01 17.56
N GLY A 351 16.96 23.10 16.84
CA GLY A 351 17.02 23.04 15.39
C GLY A 351 16.23 21.85 14.87
N ALA A 352 16.42 21.56 13.59
CA ALA A 352 15.80 20.41 12.95
C ALA A 352 16.71 19.87 11.86
N PHE A 353 16.76 18.54 11.73
CA PHE A 353 17.41 17.88 10.62
C PHE A 353 16.38 17.47 9.57
N PRO A 354 16.53 17.89 8.31
CA PRO A 354 15.62 17.47 7.25
C PRO A 354 15.81 15.98 6.95
N TRP A 355 14.69 15.28 6.72
CA TRP A 355 14.64 13.86 6.39
C TRP A 355 14.17 13.59 4.96
N ALA A 356 14.22 14.60 4.08
CA ALA A 356 13.93 14.40 2.66
C ALA A 356 14.93 13.40 2.02
N GLY A 357 14.40 12.35 1.39
CA GLY A 357 15.19 11.27 0.80
C GLY A 357 15.80 10.29 1.80
N LEU A 358 15.42 10.36 3.08
CA LEU A 358 15.86 9.43 4.10
C LEU A 358 15.07 8.13 4.01
N ASN A 359 15.77 7.00 3.97
CA ASN A 359 15.21 5.68 4.17
C ASN A 359 15.60 5.15 5.54
N LEU A 360 14.64 4.64 6.30
CA LEU A 360 14.82 4.10 7.64
C LEU A 360 14.44 2.63 7.67
N ASP A 361 15.33 1.80 8.20
CA ASP A 361 15.02 0.45 8.61
C ASP A 361 14.54 0.46 10.07
N LEU A 362 13.27 0.12 10.27
CA LEU A 362 12.59 0.06 11.58
C LEU A 362 12.61 -1.34 12.19
N SER A 363 13.33 -2.29 11.59
CA SER A 363 13.44 -3.68 12.02
C SER A 363 14.73 -4.01 12.79
N GLN A 364 15.50 -2.98 13.13
CA GLN A 364 16.82 -3.10 13.75
C GLN A 364 16.80 -3.72 15.16
N ASP A 365 15.67 -3.63 15.88
CA ASP A 365 15.52 -4.30 17.19
C ASP A 365 15.15 -5.78 17.01
N SER A 366 16.08 -6.68 17.33
CA SER A 366 15.85 -8.13 17.25
C SER A 366 14.66 -8.64 18.11
N SER A 367 14.28 -7.92 19.16
CA SER A 367 13.18 -8.30 20.06
C SER A 367 11.82 -7.79 19.58
N GLN A 368 11.83 -6.71 18.77
CA GLN A 368 10.67 -6.14 18.10
C GLN A 368 11.12 -5.63 16.72
N PRO A 369 11.21 -6.51 15.70
CA PRO A 369 11.80 -6.18 14.40
C PRO A 369 10.84 -5.40 13.50
N PHE A 370 10.20 -4.36 14.04
CA PHE A 370 9.29 -3.44 13.37
C PHE A 370 8.98 -2.23 14.27
N ASN A 371 8.62 -1.10 13.65
CA ASN A 371 8.19 0.14 14.32
C ASN A 371 9.18 0.68 15.37
N GLN A 372 10.48 0.36 15.27
CA GLN A 372 11.49 0.82 16.22
C GLN A 372 12.54 1.65 15.50
N LEU A 373 12.75 2.89 15.96
CA LEU A 373 13.74 3.81 15.41
C LEU A 373 14.95 3.94 16.34
N PRO A 374 16.12 3.39 15.98
CA PRO A 374 17.34 3.58 16.75
C PRO A 374 17.98 4.93 16.42
N LEU A 375 18.29 5.71 17.46
CA LEU A 375 19.13 6.90 17.39
C LEU A 375 20.38 6.67 18.23
N ASP A 376 21.49 6.41 17.57
CA ASP A 376 22.80 6.37 18.19
C ASP A 376 23.26 7.79 18.48
N TYR A 377 23.76 8.00 19.69
CA TYR A 377 24.30 9.28 20.10
C TYR A 377 25.61 9.08 20.87
N GLU A 378 26.64 9.76 20.39
CA GLU A 378 27.95 9.79 21.00
C GLU A 378 28.23 11.20 21.50
N VAL A 379 28.55 11.32 22.79
CA VAL A 379 28.86 12.58 23.46
C VAL A 379 30.33 12.60 23.80
N THR A 380 31.08 13.43 23.08
CA THR A 380 32.51 13.64 23.29
C THR A 380 32.74 14.98 23.98
N LEU A 381 33.29 14.93 25.20
CA LEU A 381 33.73 16.10 25.96
C LEU A 381 34.99 16.66 25.30
N VAL A 382 35.04 17.96 25.01
CA VAL A 382 36.19 18.63 24.40
C VAL A 382 36.93 19.44 25.47
N SER A 383 38.15 19.04 25.80
CA SER A 383 38.92 19.72 26.86
C SER A 383 39.32 21.14 26.45
N SER A 384 39.05 22.11 27.33
CA SER A 384 39.54 23.49 27.18
C SER A 384 41.01 23.65 27.56
N ASN A 385 41.67 22.59 28.06
CA ASN A 385 42.98 22.63 28.71
C ASN A 385 43.05 23.56 29.94
N GLN A 386 41.91 23.93 30.52
CA GLN A 386 41.82 24.69 31.77
C GLN A 386 41.18 23.82 32.87
N PRO A 387 41.45 24.11 34.15
CA PRO A 387 40.77 23.41 35.24
C PRO A 387 39.26 23.69 35.21
N VAL A 388 38.46 22.63 35.23
CA VAL A 388 37.00 22.71 35.31
C VAL A 388 36.48 21.88 36.47
N THR A 389 35.36 22.31 37.05
CA THR A 389 34.64 21.53 38.06
C THR A 389 33.64 20.62 37.38
N LEU A 390 33.85 19.32 37.53
CA LEU A 390 33.04 18.25 36.96
C LEU A 390 32.38 17.43 38.07
N ASP A 391 31.16 16.98 37.80
CA ASP A 391 30.38 16.12 38.68
C ASP A 391 29.60 15.10 37.83
N SER A 392 29.66 13.83 38.22
CA SER A 392 29.05 12.72 37.50
C SER A 392 27.52 12.79 37.39
N SER A 393 26.86 13.63 38.20
CA SER A 393 25.42 13.92 38.13
C SER A 393 25.05 15.01 37.11
N GLN A 394 26.03 15.76 36.58
CA GLN A 394 25.78 16.68 35.48
C GLN A 394 25.27 15.90 34.27
N ALA A 395 24.36 16.50 33.50
CA ALA A 395 23.70 15.80 32.41
C ALA A 395 23.50 16.68 31.17
N ILE A 396 23.32 16.02 30.03
CA ILE A 396 22.76 16.61 28.82
C ILE A 396 21.34 16.08 28.67
N THR A 397 20.38 16.98 28.49
CA THR A 397 18.98 16.62 28.23
C THR A 397 18.66 16.87 26.76
N PHE A 398 18.05 15.88 26.13
CA PHE A 398 17.62 15.89 24.74
C PHE A 398 16.09 15.80 24.70
N THR A 399 15.49 16.54 23.77
CA THR A 399 14.09 16.38 23.38
C THR A 399 14.04 16.30 21.87
N TRP A 400 13.49 15.21 21.36
CA TRP A 400 13.37 14.92 19.94
C TRP A 400 11.91 14.98 19.51
N THR A 401 11.63 15.60 18.37
CA THR A 401 10.29 15.62 17.75
C THR A 401 10.40 15.19 16.29
N MET A 402 9.39 14.46 15.80
CA MET A 402 9.30 14.08 14.39
C MET A 402 8.06 14.72 13.80
N ASP A 403 8.26 15.67 12.89
CA ASP A 403 7.21 16.54 12.37
C ASP A 403 7.20 16.54 10.84
N ASN A 404 6.03 16.85 10.25
CA ASN A 404 5.83 17.00 8.80
C ASN A 404 6.27 15.77 7.97
N LEU A 405 6.01 14.57 8.51
CA LEU A 405 6.37 13.31 7.87
C LEU A 405 5.48 13.06 6.64
N ALA A 406 6.09 13.07 5.46
CA ALA A 406 5.48 12.59 4.23
C ALA A 406 6.37 11.46 3.67
N TRP A 407 5.81 10.26 3.61
CA TRP A 407 6.54 9.07 3.21
C TRP A 407 6.52 8.88 1.69
N ASP A 408 7.54 8.20 1.16
CA ASP A 408 7.70 7.86 -0.26
C ASP A 408 7.26 6.41 -0.53
N HIS A 409 7.79 5.49 0.26
CA HIS A 409 7.42 4.07 0.26
C HIS A 409 7.43 3.50 1.67
N VAL A 410 6.68 2.42 1.86
CA VAL A 410 6.62 1.68 3.13
C VAL A 410 6.64 0.18 2.85
N PHE A 411 7.46 -0.55 3.59
CA PHE A 411 7.47 -2.01 3.63
C PHE A 411 7.10 -2.50 5.04
N GLY A 412 6.37 -3.61 5.10
CA GLY A 412 5.99 -4.24 6.35
C GLY A 412 4.64 -4.95 6.26
N PHE A 413 3.96 -5.08 7.38
CA PHE A 413 2.62 -5.65 7.49
C PHE A 413 1.61 -4.56 7.83
N PHE A 414 0.60 -4.33 6.97
CA PHE A 414 -0.37 -3.24 7.12
C PHE A 414 -1.61 -3.61 7.96
N GLY A 415 -1.47 -4.54 8.91
CA GLY A 415 -2.60 -5.04 9.70
C GLY A 415 -3.63 -5.80 8.88
N GLN A 416 -4.77 -6.15 9.49
CA GLN A 416 -5.91 -6.75 8.80
C GLN A 416 -7.09 -5.82 8.94
N ASP A 417 -7.62 -5.37 7.81
CA ASP A 417 -8.79 -4.50 7.77
C ASP A 417 -9.52 -4.66 6.43
N SER A 418 -10.63 -3.97 6.27
CA SER A 418 -11.46 -4.05 5.07
C SER A 418 -12.19 -2.75 4.77
N LEU A 419 -12.32 -2.45 3.48
CA LEU A 419 -13.18 -1.38 2.99
C LEU A 419 -14.52 -1.96 2.54
N THR A 420 -15.62 -1.45 3.10
CA THR A 420 -16.97 -1.86 2.68
C THR A 420 -17.31 -1.26 1.31
N ILE A 421 -17.87 -2.09 0.43
CA ILE A 421 -18.51 -1.70 -0.82
C ILE A 421 -20.01 -1.52 -0.51
N PRO A 422 -20.53 -0.29 -0.54
CA PRO A 422 -21.95 -0.05 -0.28
C PRO A 422 -22.82 -0.85 -1.27
N VAL A 423 -23.98 -1.30 -0.78
CA VAL A 423 -24.96 -1.93 -1.66
C VAL A 423 -25.53 -0.88 -2.60
N ASP A 424 -25.45 -1.12 -3.90
CA ASP A 424 -26.00 -0.26 -4.93
C ASP A 424 -26.67 -1.08 -6.05
N THR A 425 -27.47 -0.42 -6.87
CA THR A 425 -28.18 -1.01 -7.99
C THR A 425 -27.68 -0.46 -9.30
N LEU A 426 -27.20 -1.34 -10.19
CA LEU A 426 -26.86 -0.99 -11.55
C LEU A 426 -28.02 -1.31 -12.48
N ALA A 427 -28.63 -0.25 -13.03
CA ALA A 427 -29.66 -0.37 -14.05
C ALA A 427 -29.01 -0.65 -15.42
N MET A 428 -28.64 -1.90 -15.67
CA MET A 428 -28.24 -2.36 -17.02
C MET A 428 -29.48 -2.38 -17.94
N ARG A 429 -29.91 -1.19 -18.38
CA ARG A 429 -31.07 -1.03 -19.25
C ARG A 429 -30.66 -1.17 -20.69
N PHE A 430 -31.24 -2.14 -21.37
CA PHE A 430 -31.15 -2.28 -22.82
C PHE A 430 -32.54 -2.02 -23.37
N PRO A 431 -32.85 -0.78 -23.81
CA PRO A 431 -34.21 -0.42 -24.23
C PRO A 431 -34.79 -1.35 -25.30
N ALA A 432 -33.94 -1.96 -26.14
CA ALA A 432 -34.35 -2.97 -27.11
C ALA A 432 -34.79 -4.29 -26.45
N LEU A 433 -34.11 -4.74 -25.39
CA LEU A 433 -34.46 -5.96 -24.65
C LEU A 433 -35.62 -5.72 -23.66
N ASP A 434 -35.76 -4.51 -23.12
CA ASP A 434 -36.85 -4.12 -22.20
C ASP A 434 -38.24 -4.17 -22.89
N ARG A 435 -38.28 -4.08 -24.23
CA ARG A 435 -39.51 -4.18 -25.04
C ARG A 435 -39.92 -5.62 -25.36
N LEU A 436 -39.01 -6.57 -25.19
CA LEU A 436 -39.27 -7.97 -25.48
C LEU A 436 -40.07 -8.57 -24.33
N GLN A 437 -41.25 -9.10 -24.64
CA GLN A 437 -41.96 -10.01 -23.73
C GLN A 437 -41.49 -11.43 -24.00
N GLY A 438 -41.39 -12.30 -23.00
CA GLY A 438 -40.90 -13.67 -23.18
C GLY A 438 -39.56 -13.94 -22.48
N SER A 439 -38.98 -15.11 -22.76
CA SER A 439 -37.74 -15.60 -22.13
C SER A 439 -36.57 -15.45 -23.09
N LEU A 440 -35.50 -14.78 -22.66
CA LEU A 440 -34.23 -14.70 -23.39
C LEU A 440 -33.08 -15.13 -22.48
N VAL A 441 -32.32 -16.13 -22.90
CA VAL A 441 -31.17 -16.66 -22.16
C VAL A 441 -29.93 -16.59 -23.05
N PHE A 442 -28.87 -16.02 -22.51
CA PHE A 442 -27.56 -15.99 -23.14
C PHE A 442 -26.83 -17.28 -22.75
N ALA A 443 -26.40 -18.08 -23.74
CA ALA A 443 -25.79 -19.39 -23.53
C ALA A 443 -24.28 -19.30 -23.19
N GLU A 444 -23.60 -18.24 -23.63
CA GLU A 444 -22.16 -18.03 -23.43
C GLU A 444 -21.82 -16.67 -22.75
N PRO A 445 -22.50 -16.26 -21.66
CA PRO A 445 -22.17 -15.03 -20.97
C PRO A 445 -20.87 -15.16 -20.17
N SER A 446 -20.15 -14.05 -20.02
CA SER A 446 -19.01 -13.94 -19.12
C SER A 446 -18.99 -12.62 -18.35
N LEU A 447 -18.46 -12.67 -17.12
CA LEU A 447 -18.17 -11.52 -16.28
C LEU A 447 -16.70 -11.60 -15.89
N THR A 448 -15.94 -10.56 -16.17
CA THR A 448 -14.52 -10.47 -15.81
C THR A 448 -14.35 -9.39 -14.76
N LEU A 449 -13.84 -9.78 -13.59
CA LEU A 449 -13.28 -8.83 -12.62
C LEU A 449 -11.87 -8.48 -13.07
N VAL A 450 -11.55 -7.19 -13.14
CA VAL A 450 -10.23 -6.70 -13.55
C VAL A 450 -9.64 -5.89 -12.42
N SER A 451 -8.58 -6.39 -11.82
CA SER A 451 -7.78 -5.69 -10.80
C SER A 451 -6.61 -5.00 -11.50
N THR A 452 -6.56 -3.67 -11.43
CA THR A 452 -5.47 -2.87 -11.98
C THR A 452 -4.74 -2.13 -10.88
N SER A 453 -3.41 -2.32 -10.83
CA SER A 453 -2.53 -1.71 -9.84
C SER A 453 -1.55 -0.78 -10.55
N GLN A 454 -1.56 0.51 -10.20
CA GLN A 454 -0.58 1.49 -10.66
C GLN A 454 0.55 1.61 -9.65
N THR A 455 1.80 1.56 -10.11
CA THR A 455 2.99 1.50 -9.23
C THR A 455 2.79 0.47 -8.11
N SER A 456 2.49 -0.76 -8.55
CA SER A 456 2.13 -2.00 -7.83
C SER A 456 1.94 -1.85 -6.34
N VAL A 457 0.72 -2.09 -5.88
CA VAL A 457 0.42 -2.33 -4.47
C VAL A 457 0.79 -3.78 -4.15
N GLY A 458 1.84 -3.96 -3.36
CA GLY A 458 2.24 -5.28 -2.85
C GLY A 458 1.42 -5.65 -1.63
N LEU A 459 0.11 -5.81 -1.74
CA LEU A 459 -0.80 -6.11 -0.63
C LEU A 459 -1.84 -7.12 -1.11
N PRO A 460 -1.98 -8.31 -0.50
CA PRO A 460 -3.04 -9.24 -0.87
C PRO A 460 -4.42 -8.65 -0.59
N LEU A 461 -5.28 -8.61 -1.60
CA LEU A 461 -6.62 -8.04 -1.53
C LEU A 461 -7.68 -9.11 -1.79
N THR A 462 -8.46 -9.43 -0.78
CA THR A 462 -9.56 -10.40 -0.85
C THR A 462 -10.87 -9.65 -1.07
N LEU A 463 -11.52 -9.91 -2.21
CA LEU A 463 -12.79 -9.28 -2.57
C LEU A 463 -13.94 -10.19 -2.14
N ALA A 464 -14.63 -9.86 -1.05
CA ALA A 464 -15.90 -10.46 -0.67
C ALA A 464 -17.03 -9.77 -1.42
N TRP A 465 -17.18 -10.08 -2.70
CA TRP A 465 -18.18 -9.51 -3.58
C TRP A 465 -19.49 -10.28 -3.53
N GLU A 466 -20.59 -9.56 -3.54
CA GLU A 466 -21.93 -10.11 -3.74
C GLU A 466 -22.60 -9.41 -4.93
N VAL A 467 -23.09 -10.20 -5.89
CA VAL A 467 -23.89 -9.67 -7.01
C VAL A 467 -25.05 -10.60 -7.31
N ALA A 468 -26.19 -9.99 -7.60
CA ALA A 468 -27.38 -10.69 -8.06
C ALA A 468 -28.15 -9.85 -9.08
N SER A 469 -28.82 -10.52 -10.02
CA SER A 469 -29.84 -9.87 -10.85
C SER A 469 -31.17 -9.84 -10.11
N VAL A 470 -31.98 -8.80 -10.34
CA VAL A 470 -33.35 -8.68 -9.81
C VAL A 470 -34.34 -9.02 -10.93
N LYS A 471 -35.13 -10.08 -10.74
CA LYS A 471 -36.18 -10.49 -11.69
C LYS A 471 -37.42 -9.58 -11.56
N GLN A 472 -38.34 -9.67 -12.52
CA GLN A 472 -39.57 -8.84 -12.51
C GLN A 472 -40.48 -9.11 -11.31
N ASP A 473 -40.44 -10.31 -10.74
CA ASP A 473 -41.20 -10.69 -9.54
C ASP A 473 -40.50 -10.27 -8.22
N GLY A 474 -39.34 -9.62 -8.31
CA GLY A 474 -38.54 -9.19 -7.17
C GLY A 474 -37.61 -10.27 -6.60
N THR A 475 -37.56 -11.47 -7.17
CA THR A 475 -36.59 -12.49 -6.78
C THR A 475 -35.18 -12.11 -7.23
N MET A 476 -34.19 -12.53 -6.44
CA MET A 476 -32.77 -12.28 -6.72
C MET A 476 -32.10 -13.57 -7.20
N GLU A 477 -31.42 -13.50 -8.34
CA GLU A 477 -30.60 -14.59 -8.86
C GLU A 477 -29.11 -14.24 -8.70
N PRO A 478 -28.37 -14.88 -7.77
CA PRO A 478 -26.97 -14.57 -7.50
C PRO A 478 -26.03 -15.13 -8.57
N LEU A 479 -24.86 -14.49 -8.74
CA LEU A 479 -23.79 -14.98 -9.62
C LEU A 479 -23.24 -16.33 -9.19
N GLY A 480 -23.05 -16.55 -7.89
CA GLY A 480 -22.34 -17.72 -7.35
C GLY A 480 -20.90 -17.85 -7.85
N GLY A 481 -20.33 -19.06 -7.73
CA GLY A 481 -19.00 -19.38 -8.24
C GLY A 481 -17.85 -19.19 -7.24
N PRO A 482 -16.61 -18.89 -7.70
CA PRO A 482 -15.48 -18.65 -6.82
C PRO A 482 -15.79 -17.57 -5.78
N VAL A 483 -15.65 -17.95 -4.51
CA VAL A 483 -15.82 -17.09 -3.34
C VAL A 483 -14.50 -16.41 -2.99
N ASP A 484 -14.59 -15.15 -2.59
CA ASP A 484 -13.52 -14.34 -2.01
C ASP A 484 -12.20 -14.36 -2.81
N PRO A 485 -12.21 -14.02 -4.11
CA PRO A 485 -10.98 -13.99 -4.89
C PRO A 485 -9.95 -13.04 -4.32
N THR A 486 -8.70 -13.49 -4.28
CA THR A 486 -7.57 -12.70 -3.76
C THR A 486 -6.67 -12.25 -4.90
N PHE A 487 -6.47 -10.94 -5.00
CA PHE A 487 -5.58 -10.28 -5.95
C PHE A 487 -4.27 -9.89 -5.28
N ASN A 488 -3.28 -9.53 -6.11
CA ASN A 488 -1.94 -9.10 -5.70
C ASN A 488 -1.15 -10.16 -4.90
N ALA A 489 -1.59 -11.42 -4.94
CA ALA A 489 -0.96 -12.55 -4.26
C ALA A 489 -0.31 -13.52 -5.26
N PRO A 490 0.86 -14.12 -4.94
CA PRO A 490 1.74 -13.75 -3.82
C PRO A 490 2.37 -12.37 -4.02
N VAL A 491 2.75 -11.72 -2.92
CA VAL A 491 3.48 -10.45 -2.96
C VAL A 491 4.92 -10.70 -3.40
N SER A 492 5.40 -9.90 -4.35
CA SER A 492 6.77 -9.99 -4.89
C SER A 492 7.42 -8.62 -4.98
N LEU A 493 8.62 -8.50 -4.42
CA LEU A 493 9.43 -7.27 -4.48
C LEU A 493 9.89 -6.92 -5.90
N ALA A 494 9.89 -7.88 -6.83
CA ALA A 494 10.24 -7.63 -8.23
C ALA A 494 9.18 -6.78 -8.97
N MET A 495 7.97 -6.67 -8.41
CA MET A 495 6.86 -5.90 -8.99
C MET A 495 6.78 -4.47 -8.45
N VAL A 496 7.62 -4.09 -7.47
CA VAL A 496 7.64 -2.74 -6.90
C VAL A 496 7.83 -1.70 -8.01
N GLY A 497 6.96 -0.70 -8.05
CA GLY A 497 6.99 0.39 -9.04
C GLY A 497 6.50 0.01 -10.44
N GLN A 498 6.09 -1.24 -10.70
CA GLN A 498 5.53 -1.66 -11.99
C GLN A 498 4.01 -1.58 -11.99
N ASN A 499 3.36 -1.49 -13.15
CA ASN A 499 1.91 -1.65 -13.22
C ASN A 499 1.56 -3.14 -13.34
N ARG A 500 0.48 -3.57 -12.67
CA ARG A 500 0.01 -4.96 -12.67
C ARG A 500 -1.47 -5.00 -13.05
N ILE A 501 -1.85 -5.99 -13.85
CA ILE A 501 -3.24 -6.28 -14.19
C ILE A 501 -3.50 -7.76 -13.90
N GLU A 502 -4.56 -8.04 -13.15
CA GLU A 502 -5.05 -9.38 -12.87
C GLU A 502 -6.52 -9.46 -13.22
N SER A 503 -6.98 -10.65 -13.60
CA SER A 503 -8.38 -10.85 -13.96
C SER A 503 -8.91 -12.19 -13.47
N LEU A 504 -10.17 -12.19 -13.04
CA LEU A 504 -10.93 -13.40 -12.74
C LEU A 504 -12.18 -13.44 -13.63
N VAL A 505 -12.39 -14.56 -14.31
CA VAL A 505 -13.52 -14.74 -15.22
C VAL A 505 -14.54 -15.68 -14.60
N TYR A 506 -15.78 -15.20 -14.51
CA TYR A 506 -16.98 -15.97 -14.22
C TYR A 506 -17.67 -16.30 -15.54
N ASP A 507 -17.87 -17.60 -15.80
CA ASP A 507 -18.51 -18.12 -16.98
C ASP A 507 -19.52 -19.21 -16.61
N ARG A 508 -20.12 -19.83 -17.62
CA ARG A 508 -21.10 -20.90 -17.43
C ARG A 508 -20.54 -22.16 -16.73
N ASN A 509 -19.22 -22.32 -16.67
CA ASN A 509 -18.58 -23.51 -16.12
C ASN A 509 -18.31 -23.38 -14.62
N ASN A 510 -18.15 -22.15 -14.13
CA ASN A 510 -17.77 -21.89 -12.74
C ASN A 510 -18.79 -21.03 -11.96
N SER A 511 -19.90 -20.61 -12.57
CA SER A 511 -20.88 -19.72 -11.93
C SER A 511 -22.30 -19.93 -12.43
N ASN A 512 -23.27 -19.29 -11.77
CA ASN A 512 -24.69 -19.24 -12.12
C ASN A 512 -25.00 -18.08 -13.11
N ILE A 513 -23.98 -17.55 -13.80
CA ILE A 513 -24.08 -16.36 -14.65
C ILE A 513 -25.14 -16.47 -15.76
N VAL A 514 -25.42 -17.67 -16.27
CA VAL A 514 -26.46 -17.91 -17.30
C VAL A 514 -27.85 -17.56 -16.76
N ASN A 515 -28.17 -18.00 -15.53
CA ASN A 515 -29.46 -17.71 -14.90
C ASN A 515 -29.52 -16.28 -14.37
N MET A 516 -28.41 -15.78 -13.83
CA MET A 516 -28.30 -14.38 -13.40
C MET A 516 -28.53 -13.43 -14.57
N LEU A 517 -27.95 -13.70 -15.74
CA LEU A 517 -28.05 -12.82 -16.90
C LEU A 517 -29.25 -13.13 -17.82
N SER A 518 -30.16 -14.03 -17.47
CA SER A 518 -31.41 -14.21 -18.24
C SER A 518 -32.36 -13.00 -18.15
N TRP A 519 -33.22 -12.85 -19.15
CA TRP A 519 -34.30 -11.86 -19.24
C TRP A 519 -35.67 -12.53 -19.13
N PRO A 520 -36.68 -11.85 -18.57
CA PRO A 520 -36.69 -10.44 -18.18
C PRO A 520 -36.12 -10.18 -16.77
N LYS A 521 -35.50 -9.01 -16.57
CA LYS A 521 -34.98 -8.52 -15.28
C LYS A 521 -35.11 -7.01 -15.18
N THR A 522 -35.05 -6.47 -13.96
CA THR A 522 -35.19 -5.03 -13.68
C THR A 522 -33.85 -4.34 -13.40
N GLY A 523 -32.82 -5.08 -13.00
CA GLY A 523 -31.48 -4.55 -12.76
C GLY A 523 -30.56 -5.54 -12.04
N PHE A 524 -29.45 -5.02 -11.52
CA PHE A 524 -28.48 -5.76 -10.70
C PHE A 524 -28.30 -5.06 -9.37
N VAL A 525 -28.11 -5.85 -8.32
CA VAL A 525 -27.67 -5.38 -7.01
C VAL A 525 -26.26 -5.90 -6.82
N TYR A 526 -25.35 -5.03 -6.39
CA TYR A 526 -24.00 -5.42 -5.99
C TYR A 526 -23.62 -4.79 -4.65
N GLY A 527 -22.69 -5.41 -3.93
CA GLY A 527 -22.15 -4.93 -2.66
C GLY A 527 -21.04 -5.84 -2.18
N GLY A 528 -20.52 -5.59 -0.98
CA GLY A 528 -19.50 -6.47 -0.39
C GLY A 528 -18.43 -5.74 0.40
N SER A 529 -17.21 -6.28 0.39
CA SER A 529 -16.03 -5.63 0.95
C SER A 529 -14.74 -6.05 0.24
N VAL A 530 -13.73 -5.19 0.31
CA VAL A 530 -12.35 -5.53 -0.05
C VAL A 530 -11.54 -5.56 1.24
N GLY A 531 -11.17 -6.76 1.68
CA GLY A 531 -10.29 -6.98 2.82
C GLY A 531 -8.83 -7.10 2.37
N TRP A 532 -7.89 -6.70 3.22
CA TRP A 532 -6.47 -6.96 2.99
C TRP A 532 -5.87 -7.83 4.10
N ASN A 533 -4.84 -8.59 3.73
CA ASN A 533 -4.13 -9.51 4.62
C ASN A 533 -5.02 -10.56 5.31
N GLN A 534 -6.15 -10.94 4.71
CA GLN A 534 -7.13 -11.83 5.35
C GLN A 534 -6.57 -13.25 5.58
N ASP A 535 -5.74 -13.78 4.66
CA ASP A 535 -5.06 -15.08 4.81
C ASP A 535 -3.53 -14.93 4.79
N THR A 536 -2.96 -14.56 5.94
CA THR A 536 -1.50 -14.46 6.10
C THR A 536 -0.78 -15.81 6.10
N ALA A 537 -1.49 -16.93 6.30
CA ALA A 537 -0.88 -18.25 6.29
C ALA A 537 -0.57 -18.70 4.86
N ALA A 538 -1.47 -18.41 3.91
CA ALA A 538 -1.27 -18.70 2.50
C ALA A 538 -0.39 -17.65 1.79
N HIS A 539 -0.52 -16.37 2.15
CA HIS A 539 0.09 -15.26 1.39
C HIS A 539 1.26 -14.56 2.08
N GLY A 540 1.56 -14.91 3.32
CA GLY A 540 2.61 -14.27 4.11
C GLY A 540 2.18 -12.91 4.69
N ARG A 541 3.17 -12.16 5.19
CA ARG A 541 2.97 -10.86 5.87
C ARG A 541 3.72 -9.69 5.21
N LEU A 542 4.55 -9.97 4.21
CA LEU A 542 5.35 -8.96 3.54
C LEU A 542 4.45 -8.18 2.58
N ASN A 543 4.31 -6.88 2.85
CA ASN A 543 3.61 -5.96 1.98
C ASN A 543 4.46 -4.75 1.64
N TYR A 544 4.07 -4.05 0.58
CA TYR A 544 4.66 -2.76 0.23
C TYR A 544 3.65 -1.83 -0.45
N ILE A 545 3.81 -0.54 -0.21
CA ILE A 545 3.08 0.54 -0.87
C ILE A 545 4.04 1.69 -1.20
N HIS A 546 3.75 2.40 -2.28
CA HIS A 546 4.41 3.64 -2.67
C HIS A 546 3.39 4.78 -2.62
N HIS A 547 3.82 6.03 -2.42
CA HIS A 547 2.90 7.17 -2.24
C HIS A 547 2.04 7.45 -3.49
N THR A 548 2.50 7.00 -4.66
CA THR A 548 1.76 7.06 -5.94
C THR A 548 0.91 5.82 -6.21
N SER A 549 0.97 4.80 -5.36
CA SER A 549 0.26 3.55 -5.60
C SER A 549 -1.25 3.78 -5.68
N GLN A 550 -1.89 3.13 -6.63
CA GLN A 550 -3.34 3.13 -6.76
C GLN A 550 -3.78 1.73 -7.13
N GLN A 551 -4.90 1.30 -6.57
CA GLN A 551 -5.51 0.03 -6.91
C GLN A 551 -6.97 0.25 -7.29
N GLN A 552 -7.37 -0.32 -8.40
CA GLN A 552 -8.75 -0.31 -8.86
C GLN A 552 -9.21 -1.73 -9.16
N ILE A 553 -10.47 -2.01 -8.85
CA ILE A 553 -11.16 -3.23 -9.24
C ILE A 553 -12.36 -2.81 -10.08
N GLY A 554 -12.34 -3.17 -11.36
CA GLY A 554 -13.42 -2.94 -12.32
C GLY A 554 -14.13 -4.24 -12.68
N VAL A 555 -15.24 -4.11 -13.40
CA VAL A 555 -16.01 -5.23 -13.94
C VAL A 555 -16.28 -5.04 -15.43
N ALA A 556 -16.20 -6.14 -16.18
CA ALA A 556 -16.58 -6.20 -17.58
C ALA A 556 -17.53 -7.37 -17.81
N PHE A 557 -18.73 -7.10 -18.32
CA PHE A 557 -19.68 -8.10 -18.79
C PHE A 557 -19.56 -8.26 -20.30
N THR A 558 -19.62 -9.50 -20.76
CA THR A 558 -19.71 -9.85 -22.18
C THR A 558 -20.89 -10.79 -22.39
N LEU A 559 -21.81 -10.38 -23.26
CA LEU A 559 -23.05 -11.06 -23.59
C LEU A 559 -23.10 -11.30 -25.11
N PRO A 560 -22.46 -12.39 -25.59
CA PRO A 560 -22.62 -12.84 -26.96
C PRO A 560 -24.08 -13.18 -27.26
N PHE A 561 -24.62 -12.77 -28.41
CA PHE A 561 -25.93 -13.21 -28.92
C PHE A 561 -25.89 -14.68 -29.40
N ALA A 562 -25.34 -15.55 -28.56
CA ALA A 562 -25.57 -16.98 -28.52
C ALA A 562 -26.73 -17.21 -27.57
N ILE A 563 -27.96 -17.27 -28.08
CA ILE A 563 -29.18 -17.16 -27.28
C ILE A 563 -30.08 -18.37 -27.44
N THR A 564 -30.83 -18.71 -26.39
CA THR A 564 -32.11 -19.42 -26.51
C THR A 564 -33.22 -18.43 -26.20
N ALA A 565 -34.28 -18.50 -26.99
CA ALA A 565 -35.40 -17.59 -26.83
C ALA A 565 -36.71 -18.31 -27.08
N SER A 566 -37.68 -18.10 -26.20
CA SER A 566 -39.01 -18.69 -26.33
C SER A 566 -40.07 -17.66 -25.99
N GLY A 567 -41.07 -17.57 -26.87
CA GLY A 567 -42.19 -16.64 -26.76
C GLY A 567 -41.77 -15.17 -26.77
N LEU A 568 -40.71 -14.81 -27.51
CA LEU A 568 -40.30 -13.42 -27.64
C LEU A 568 -41.32 -12.64 -28.48
N SER A 569 -42.13 -11.76 -27.90
CA SER A 569 -43.10 -10.99 -28.68
C SER A 569 -42.71 -9.52 -28.89
N PHE A 570 -42.97 -9.02 -30.09
CA PHE A 570 -42.85 -7.64 -30.51
C PHE A 570 -44.18 -7.16 -31.08
N VAL A 571 -44.70 -6.03 -30.59
CA VAL A 571 -45.99 -5.48 -31.02
C VAL A 571 -45.78 -4.09 -31.61
N ASP A 572 -46.27 -3.87 -32.82
CA ASP A 572 -46.34 -2.56 -33.45
C ASP A 572 -47.74 -2.28 -34.02
N SER A 573 -48.11 -1.00 -34.13
CA SER A 573 -49.44 -0.59 -34.57
C SER A 573 -49.37 0.43 -35.69
N VAL A 574 -50.11 0.20 -36.78
CA VAL A 574 -50.16 1.05 -37.96
C VAL A 574 -51.60 1.56 -38.18
N ASP A 575 -51.73 2.83 -38.54
CA ASP A 575 -53.01 3.40 -39.00
C ASP A 575 -53.33 2.89 -40.41
N VAL A 576 -54.43 2.15 -40.55
CA VAL A 576 -54.88 1.55 -41.82
C VAL A 576 -56.09 2.26 -42.42
N THR A 577 -56.51 3.39 -41.85
CA THR A 577 -57.73 4.11 -42.22
C THR A 577 -57.86 4.40 -43.72
N ASP A 578 -56.76 4.81 -44.36
CA ASP A 578 -56.79 5.16 -45.78
C ASP A 578 -56.84 3.93 -46.68
N VAL A 579 -56.25 2.81 -46.25
CA VAL A 579 -56.33 1.52 -46.93
C VAL A 579 -57.74 0.95 -46.79
N THR A 580 -58.32 0.96 -45.59
CA THR A 580 -59.66 0.42 -45.33
C THR A 580 -60.77 1.21 -46.01
N LYS A 581 -60.63 2.53 -46.15
CA LYS A 581 -61.51 3.37 -47.00
C LYS A 581 -61.46 2.99 -48.47
N GLN A 582 -60.31 2.54 -48.99
CA GLN A 582 -60.19 2.11 -50.39
C GLN A 582 -60.81 0.72 -50.63
N LEU A 583 -60.90 -0.12 -49.59
CA LEU A 583 -61.58 -1.42 -49.63
C LEU A 583 -63.12 -1.28 -49.73
N ARG A 584 -63.67 -0.10 -49.37
CA ARG A 584 -65.11 0.22 -49.47
C ARG A 584 -65.32 1.60 -50.10
N SER A 585 -65.66 1.64 -51.38
CA SER A 585 -66.18 2.86 -52.04
C SER A 585 -67.67 2.75 -52.35
N ASP A 586 -68.33 3.87 -52.67
CA ASP A 586 -69.75 3.91 -53.05
C ASP A 586 -70.10 3.02 -54.28
N SER A 587 -69.10 2.53 -55.01
CA SER A 587 -69.29 1.73 -56.25
C SER A 587 -68.48 0.43 -56.34
N THR A 588 -67.59 0.16 -55.38
CA THR A 588 -66.71 -1.03 -55.38
C THR A 588 -66.53 -1.55 -53.96
N LEU A 589 -66.68 -2.87 -53.79
CA LEU A 589 -66.46 -3.56 -52.52
C LEU A 589 -65.36 -4.61 -52.72
N ALA A 590 -64.32 -4.63 -51.89
CA ALA A 590 -63.40 -5.76 -51.86
C ALA A 590 -64.11 -6.98 -51.24
N VAL A 591 -64.17 -8.09 -51.97
CA VAL A 591 -64.92 -9.30 -51.58
C VAL A 591 -64.03 -10.49 -51.24
N ALA A 592 -62.77 -10.45 -51.65
CA ALA A 592 -61.75 -11.38 -51.19
C ALA A 592 -60.38 -10.72 -51.35
N ALA A 593 -59.43 -11.09 -50.51
CA ALA A 593 -58.04 -10.74 -50.69
C ALA A 593 -57.13 -11.90 -50.25
N ALA A 594 -55.98 -12.03 -50.90
CA ALA A 594 -54.94 -12.96 -50.50
C ALA A 594 -53.60 -12.22 -50.42
N LEU A 595 -52.96 -12.28 -49.27
CA LEU A 595 -51.60 -11.79 -49.06
C LEU A 595 -50.63 -12.95 -49.25
N HIS A 596 -49.86 -12.88 -50.32
CA HIS A 596 -48.80 -13.82 -50.64
C HIS A 596 -47.48 -13.32 -50.06
N ILE A 597 -46.84 -14.16 -49.27
CA ILE A 597 -45.60 -13.85 -48.58
C ILE A 597 -44.59 -14.91 -48.98
N HIS A 598 -43.53 -14.50 -49.68
CA HIS A 598 -42.38 -15.37 -49.93
C HIS A 598 -41.21 -14.87 -49.10
N SER A 599 -40.77 -15.68 -48.14
CA SER A 599 -39.67 -15.35 -47.24
C SER A 599 -38.43 -16.20 -47.52
N VAL A 600 -37.25 -15.59 -47.54
CA VAL A 600 -35.96 -16.28 -47.47
C VAL A 600 -35.26 -15.84 -46.20
N SER A 601 -35.17 -16.73 -45.22
CA SER A 601 -34.58 -16.43 -43.92
C SER A 601 -33.25 -17.13 -43.74
N ALA A 602 -32.22 -16.34 -43.44
CA ALA A 602 -30.98 -16.81 -42.85
C ALA A 602 -30.93 -16.52 -41.34
N PHE A 603 -32.03 -16.09 -40.70
CA PHE A 603 -32.08 -15.95 -39.24
C PHE A 603 -32.39 -17.30 -38.56
N PRO A 604 -31.76 -17.61 -37.41
CA PRO A 604 -32.01 -18.84 -36.67
C PRO A 604 -33.20 -18.68 -35.69
N LEU A 605 -34.21 -17.91 -36.09
CA LEU A 605 -35.41 -17.62 -35.33
C LEU A 605 -36.61 -17.95 -36.21
N ASP A 606 -37.54 -18.72 -35.66
CA ASP A 606 -38.87 -18.88 -36.21
C ASP A 606 -39.71 -17.67 -35.76
N ALA A 607 -40.52 -17.11 -36.66
CA ALA A 607 -41.39 -15.97 -36.35
C ALA A 607 -42.83 -16.26 -36.76
N ALA A 608 -43.80 -16.18 -35.85
CA ALA A 608 -45.22 -16.15 -36.21
C ALA A 608 -45.74 -14.71 -36.14
N LEU A 609 -46.58 -14.32 -37.10
CA LEU A 609 -47.16 -12.97 -37.15
C LEU A 609 -48.66 -13.05 -36.86
N HIS A 610 -49.11 -12.35 -35.84
CA HIS A 610 -50.52 -12.16 -35.54
C HIS A 610 -50.96 -10.77 -35.98
N PHE A 611 -51.96 -10.71 -36.85
CA PHE A 611 -52.56 -9.47 -37.33
C PHE A 611 -53.86 -9.23 -36.57
N ARG A 612 -53.96 -8.11 -35.86
CA ARG A 612 -55.15 -7.72 -35.08
C ARG A 612 -55.66 -6.36 -35.56
N PHE A 613 -56.88 -6.33 -36.08
CA PHE A 613 -57.51 -5.13 -36.59
C PHE A 613 -58.45 -4.55 -35.54
N TYR A 614 -58.33 -3.26 -35.25
CA TYR A 614 -59.15 -2.54 -34.26
C TYR A 614 -59.95 -1.40 -34.90
N ASP A 615 -61.18 -1.19 -34.42
CA ASP A 615 -62.00 -0.03 -34.82
C ASP A 615 -61.56 1.28 -34.13
N ALA A 616 -62.25 2.37 -34.46
CA ALA A 616 -62.00 3.71 -33.92
C ALA A 616 -62.19 3.82 -32.38
N MET A 617 -62.91 2.88 -31.77
CA MET A 617 -63.13 2.82 -30.33
C MET A 617 -62.14 1.88 -29.62
N GLY A 618 -61.20 1.27 -30.35
CA GLY A 618 -60.21 0.34 -29.83
C GLY A 618 -60.74 -1.08 -29.62
N SER A 619 -61.87 -1.44 -30.24
CA SER A 619 -62.41 -2.81 -30.18
C SER A 619 -61.84 -3.66 -31.31
N LEU A 620 -61.41 -4.89 -31.00
CA LEU A 620 -60.92 -5.85 -31.99
C LEU A 620 -62.06 -6.25 -32.96
N VAL A 621 -61.87 -6.00 -34.25
CA VAL A 621 -62.85 -6.32 -35.32
C VAL A 621 -62.49 -7.57 -36.11
N TRP A 622 -61.19 -7.87 -36.25
CA TRP A 622 -60.72 -9.07 -36.93
C TRP A 622 -59.33 -9.47 -36.40
N MET A 623 -59.04 -10.77 -36.39
CA MET A 623 -57.72 -11.27 -36.09
C MET A 623 -57.39 -12.42 -37.04
N ASP A 624 -56.15 -12.44 -37.50
CA ASP A 624 -55.63 -13.51 -38.33
C ASP A 624 -54.20 -13.82 -37.92
N GLU A 625 -53.73 -15.02 -38.26
CA GLU A 625 -52.39 -15.49 -37.92
C GLU A 625 -51.70 -16.05 -39.15
N LEU A 626 -50.49 -15.56 -39.39
CA LEU A 626 -49.57 -16.13 -40.36
C LEU A 626 -48.58 -17.01 -39.61
N PRO A 627 -48.68 -18.34 -39.76
CA PRO A 627 -48.10 -19.25 -38.81
C PRO A 627 -46.57 -19.31 -38.79
N LEU A 628 -45.79 -18.98 -39.83
CA LEU A 628 -44.32 -18.97 -39.67
C LEU A 628 -43.53 -18.30 -40.80
N VAL A 629 -42.61 -17.40 -40.46
CA VAL A 629 -41.35 -17.23 -41.18
C VAL A 629 -40.39 -18.27 -40.63
N HIS A 630 -39.97 -19.21 -41.47
CA HIS A 630 -39.09 -20.31 -41.06
C HIS A 630 -37.67 -19.85 -40.80
N SER A 631 -37.09 -20.32 -39.70
CA SER A 631 -35.67 -20.20 -39.40
C SER A 631 -34.79 -20.88 -40.46
N GLY A 632 -33.57 -20.37 -40.63
CA GLY A 632 -32.50 -21.05 -41.37
C GLY A 632 -32.07 -22.36 -40.69
N VAL A 633 -31.46 -23.26 -41.44
CA VAL A 633 -30.98 -24.55 -40.92
C VAL A 633 -29.79 -24.33 -40.00
N VAL A 634 -29.98 -24.56 -38.71
CA VAL A 634 -28.93 -24.41 -37.68
C VAL A 634 -28.15 -25.72 -37.49
N ASP A 635 -26.83 -25.61 -37.37
CA ASP A 635 -25.99 -26.71 -36.89
C ASP A 635 -26.12 -26.84 -35.36
N PRO A 636 -26.64 -27.96 -34.84
CA PRO A 636 -26.89 -28.14 -33.41
C PRO A 636 -25.60 -28.19 -32.56
N GLN A 637 -24.42 -28.35 -33.16
CA GLN A 637 -23.15 -28.36 -32.41
C GLN A 637 -22.52 -26.97 -32.31
N THR A 638 -22.68 -26.14 -33.34
CA THR A 638 -22.02 -24.82 -33.41
C THR A 638 -22.97 -23.66 -33.17
N GLY A 639 -24.28 -23.88 -33.31
CA GLY A 639 -25.32 -22.86 -33.21
C GLY A 639 -25.38 -21.92 -34.42
N PHE A 640 -24.62 -22.19 -35.48
CA PHE A 640 -24.58 -21.35 -36.68
C PHE A 640 -25.59 -21.80 -37.73
N VAL A 641 -26.10 -20.84 -38.50
CA VAL A 641 -26.91 -21.12 -39.69
C VAL A 641 -26.00 -21.65 -40.80
N THR A 642 -26.32 -22.82 -41.33
CA THR A 642 -25.57 -23.50 -42.40
C THR A 642 -26.21 -23.34 -43.77
N ALA A 643 -27.52 -23.10 -43.83
CA ALA A 643 -28.27 -22.81 -45.06
C ALA A 643 -29.52 -21.96 -44.76
N PRO A 644 -29.91 -21.03 -45.65
CA PRO A 644 -31.17 -20.29 -45.53
C PRO A 644 -32.38 -21.18 -45.84
N THR A 645 -33.54 -20.83 -45.29
CA THR A 645 -34.82 -21.50 -45.55
C THR A 645 -35.74 -20.58 -46.34
N SER A 646 -36.39 -21.12 -47.38
CA SER A 646 -37.40 -20.39 -48.17
C SER A 646 -38.80 -20.91 -47.88
N ALA A 647 -39.74 -20.01 -47.63
CA ALA A 647 -41.15 -20.30 -47.37
C ALA A 647 -42.06 -19.52 -48.33
N THR A 648 -43.24 -20.06 -48.61
CA THR A 648 -44.31 -19.32 -49.30
C THR A 648 -45.60 -19.54 -48.56
N ASP A 649 -46.06 -18.48 -47.91
CA ASP A 649 -47.26 -18.47 -47.09
C ASP A 649 -48.33 -17.59 -47.75
N ILE A 650 -49.58 -18.00 -47.61
CA ILE A 650 -50.73 -17.30 -48.20
C ILE A 650 -51.75 -17.09 -47.10
N LEU A 651 -52.00 -15.83 -46.77
CA LEU A 651 -53.07 -15.42 -45.86
C LEU A 651 -54.28 -15.01 -46.69
N THR A 652 -55.42 -15.68 -46.52
CA THR A 652 -56.63 -15.43 -47.31
C THR A 652 -57.75 -14.84 -46.46
N TRP A 653 -58.31 -13.74 -46.94
CA TRP A 653 -59.47 -13.08 -46.36
C TRP A 653 -60.69 -13.26 -47.26
N ASP A 654 -61.73 -13.87 -46.70
CA ASP A 654 -63.02 -14.04 -47.38
C ASP A 654 -63.89 -12.77 -47.29
N ALA A 655 -65.08 -12.79 -47.90
CA ALA A 655 -65.97 -11.64 -47.94
C ALA A 655 -66.38 -11.13 -46.56
N LEU A 656 -66.48 -12.02 -45.56
CA LEU A 656 -66.82 -11.64 -44.20
C LEU A 656 -65.63 -10.93 -43.54
N ALA A 657 -64.43 -11.50 -43.65
CA ALA A 657 -63.19 -10.91 -43.17
C ALA A 657 -62.98 -9.51 -43.77
N MET A 658 -63.14 -9.37 -45.09
CA MET A 658 -62.99 -8.09 -45.79
C MET A 658 -64.01 -7.04 -45.31
N GLU A 659 -65.24 -7.44 -44.99
CA GLU A 659 -66.24 -6.51 -44.45
C GLU A 659 -65.88 -6.01 -43.04
N GLN A 660 -65.31 -6.88 -42.20
CA GLN A 660 -64.88 -6.52 -40.84
C GLN A 660 -63.60 -5.69 -40.86
N ILE A 661 -62.59 -6.09 -41.64
CA ILE A 661 -61.32 -5.35 -41.81
C ILE A 661 -61.58 -3.94 -42.34
N ALA A 662 -62.56 -3.75 -43.23
CA ALA A 662 -62.90 -2.42 -43.75
C ALA A 662 -63.46 -1.44 -42.69
N ARG A 663 -63.78 -1.91 -41.47
CA ARG A 663 -64.18 -1.08 -40.32
C ARG A 663 -63.01 -0.74 -39.40
N ALA A 664 -61.83 -1.31 -39.67
CA ALA A 664 -60.64 -1.09 -38.88
C ALA A 664 -60.02 0.29 -39.15
N GLN A 665 -59.53 0.88 -38.08
CA GLN A 665 -58.71 2.09 -38.09
C GLN A 665 -57.24 1.75 -37.80
N TRP A 666 -57.01 0.76 -36.94
CA TRP A 666 -55.66 0.36 -36.52
C TRP A 666 -55.41 -1.11 -36.86
N LEU A 667 -54.21 -1.41 -37.31
CA LEU A 667 -53.68 -2.77 -37.42
C LEU A 667 -52.53 -2.90 -36.42
N GLU A 668 -52.69 -3.76 -35.44
CA GLU A 668 -51.62 -4.25 -34.59
C GLU A 668 -51.00 -5.50 -35.23
N ILE A 669 -49.68 -5.51 -35.33
CA ILE A 669 -48.89 -6.64 -35.79
C ILE A 669 -48.07 -7.11 -34.60
N GLU A 670 -48.36 -8.31 -34.12
CA GLU A 670 -47.56 -8.97 -33.10
C GLU A 670 -46.70 -10.06 -33.76
N ALA A 671 -45.38 -9.91 -33.70
CA ALA A 671 -44.43 -10.94 -34.09
C ALA A 671 -44.00 -11.73 -32.85
N THR A 672 -44.25 -13.04 -32.83
CA THR A 672 -43.75 -13.95 -31.80
C THR A 672 -42.56 -14.73 -32.37
N LEU A 673 -41.43 -14.69 -31.67
CA LEU A 673 -40.15 -15.24 -32.08
C LEU A 673 -39.72 -16.37 -31.15
N GLU A 674 -39.18 -17.43 -31.72
CA GLU A 674 -38.64 -18.56 -30.98
C GLU A 674 -37.36 -19.08 -31.66
N THR A 675 -36.36 -19.51 -30.89
CA THR A 675 -35.17 -20.14 -31.47
C THR A 675 -35.51 -21.52 -32.02
N THR A 676 -34.73 -21.97 -33.01
CA THR A 676 -34.94 -23.28 -33.65
C THR A 676 -35.07 -24.41 -32.63
N GLY A 677 -35.88 -25.43 -32.94
CA GLY A 677 -36.09 -26.56 -32.03
C GLY A 677 -37.08 -26.26 -30.89
N GLY A 678 -37.93 -25.24 -31.04
CA GLY A 678 -38.96 -24.87 -30.05
C GLY A 678 -38.38 -24.16 -28.82
N GLY A 679 -37.39 -23.28 -29.05
CA GLY A 679 -36.83 -22.42 -28.00
C GLY A 679 -35.74 -23.07 -27.14
N ILE A 680 -35.34 -24.31 -27.46
CA ILE A 680 -34.44 -25.12 -26.63
C ILE A 680 -32.99 -25.05 -27.11
N ASP A 681 -32.75 -25.03 -28.43
CA ASP A 681 -31.40 -25.06 -28.98
C ASP A 681 -30.77 -23.66 -29.02
N PRO A 682 -29.55 -23.46 -28.49
CA PRO A 682 -28.88 -22.17 -28.53
C PRO A 682 -28.41 -21.85 -29.95
N VAL A 683 -28.72 -20.64 -30.40
CA VAL A 683 -28.39 -20.16 -31.75
C VAL A 683 -27.49 -18.92 -31.68
N LYS A 684 -26.58 -18.76 -32.64
CA LYS A 684 -25.67 -17.61 -32.73
C LYS A 684 -26.11 -16.66 -33.84
N LEU A 685 -26.45 -15.42 -33.48
CA LEU A 685 -26.82 -14.38 -34.44
C LEU A 685 -25.57 -13.76 -35.08
N GLN A 686 -25.29 -14.09 -36.34
CA GLN A 686 -24.18 -13.52 -37.11
C GLN A 686 -24.61 -12.25 -37.85
N VAL A 687 -23.64 -11.42 -38.22
CA VAL A 687 -23.88 -10.19 -38.99
C VAL A 687 -24.45 -10.48 -40.39
N THR A 688 -24.13 -11.66 -40.93
CA THR A 688 -24.57 -12.12 -42.25
C THR A 688 -25.98 -12.72 -42.23
N ASN A 689 -26.62 -12.89 -41.07
CA ASN A 689 -28.00 -13.35 -40.99
C ASN A 689 -28.93 -12.22 -41.44
N GLY A 690 -29.83 -12.53 -42.38
CA GLY A 690 -30.80 -11.59 -42.92
C GLY A 690 -32.11 -12.29 -43.25
N LEU A 691 -33.17 -11.49 -43.38
CA LEU A 691 -34.51 -11.92 -43.78
C LEU A 691 -34.91 -11.15 -45.02
N GLU A 692 -35.18 -11.85 -46.12
CA GLU A 692 -35.78 -11.27 -47.31
C GLU A 692 -37.26 -11.64 -47.36
N LEU A 693 -38.14 -10.64 -47.41
CA LEU A 693 -39.58 -10.82 -47.59
C LEU A 693 -40.01 -10.22 -48.94
N HIS A 694 -40.79 -10.99 -49.68
CA HIS A 694 -41.48 -10.56 -50.88
C HIS A 694 -42.98 -10.63 -50.62
N LEU A 695 -43.63 -9.47 -50.57
CA LEU A 695 -45.05 -9.35 -50.30
C LEU A 695 -45.80 -9.02 -51.59
N GLY A 696 -46.79 -9.84 -51.94
CA GLY A 696 -47.73 -9.60 -53.02
C GLY A 696 -49.16 -9.67 -52.50
N MET A 697 -50.04 -8.82 -53.01
CA MET A 697 -51.46 -8.86 -52.64
C MET A 697 -52.32 -9.09 -53.87
N GLU A 698 -53.24 -10.02 -53.74
CA GLU A 698 -54.33 -10.25 -54.66
C GLU A 698 -55.60 -9.72 -54.01
N VAL A 699 -56.35 -8.87 -54.72
CA VAL A 699 -57.66 -8.38 -54.24
C VAL A 699 -58.68 -8.56 -55.35
N GLU A 700 -59.79 -9.21 -55.02
CA GLU A 700 -60.98 -9.26 -55.84
C GLU A 700 -61.97 -8.19 -55.40
N PHE A 701 -62.34 -7.32 -56.34
CA PHE A 701 -63.37 -6.32 -56.11
C PHE A 701 -64.66 -6.74 -56.79
N GLU A 702 -65.78 -6.60 -56.11
CA GLU A 702 -67.09 -6.65 -56.74
C GLU A 702 -67.52 -5.23 -57.10
N LYS A 703 -67.71 -4.99 -58.40
CA LYS A 703 -68.26 -3.73 -58.90
C LYS A 703 -69.71 -3.95 -59.33
N VAL A 704 -70.63 -3.29 -58.62
CA VAL A 704 -72.04 -3.25 -58.99
C VAL A 704 -72.27 -2.03 -59.88
N PHE A 705 -72.39 -2.26 -61.19
CA PHE A 705 -72.87 -1.23 -62.11
C PHE A 705 -74.38 -1.04 -61.86
N ARG A 706 -74.78 0.16 -61.44
CA ARG A 706 -76.19 0.57 -61.43
C ARG A 706 -76.56 1.23 -62.75
#